data_AF-A0A839S5R4-F1
#
_entry.id   AF-A0A839S5R4-F1
#
_cell.length_a   1.000
_cell.length_b   1.000
_cell.length_c   1.000
_cell.angle_alpha   90.00
_cell.angle_beta   90.00
_cell.angle_gamma   90.00
#
_symmetry.space_group_name_H-M   'P 1'
#
loop_
_entity.id
_entity.type
_entity.pdbx_description
1 polymer ?
#
loop_
_entity_poly.entity_id
_entity_poly.type
_entity_poly.pdbx_seq_one_letter_code
_entity_poly.pdbx_strand_id
1 'polypeptide(L)'
;MTDTHVPVLIVGGGLTGLSAALCLARLDIEFLLVDRHSTTSRHPKARAINPRASEVLGSLGLGRALADNRSPIAINDQLIHVHSLAGEERIRLPRASQDEVKLVSSHGWSLIDQNRLEPLLLEQLPGGAGEIRFGTECTELTQEEDRVRVGLHDCETGAEHEVSADYVIAADGGRSPLREKLGIATEGPGTLSSMVSYFFRADLTPYLRDRRIIAAYVLNDRFKGTLMPLDNIDRWVFNVSYYPEKGEDPAEFDREWCVRKTRAGVGVPDLDVEILSDELLPWEIAGRVAERLRRGRVFIAGDAAHVMPPTGAFGASTGIQDVHNLCWKIAHVVHGHASAGLLDSYETERLPVAHLVVSQSMLRFTIRQGSAIEDVSDRMLDELAVSFGYRYPDDMPARGRDCHVDDPRERIAEPGCRAPHVTLACSSGPVALHDLCRYGRFTALVDSHHHGSGDFAAGLAESTRPLDALLIGPGGECSDPDGEWRRVYGLHQGGTVLIRPDGFIAATWAGLPECTDVLTAVDLAERLGEDDPVGTRFRPFGVDPQDELLAEARTVEPVFHSPELDAWIVTRHEDVKAILGNTKAFSLATVPDRLARLTDEAYAELAKTFSEVPVAIREDAVDEARKRVRTPIMKAFDPERIAQREEAVLAEIDVLIDQFAGRGEAELMAEFARQLPVRVKAPILGIAPEDYDEFVDGTYRFMKLHSVAAQLPADDQMALARQVVSYQQLLDRYGQERWQRPREDLFSDVVAAMASGTGPLSVAERKAVVDGMTGLIAAGHFTTTAALGTSLLELLRRPALWQRLVANPGLATAAADELVRYRSPVRGLMRRTTKSVRVGAVTLPPKTELMISYQSADRDGEVFPDPDEIKLDRGRTEHFGFGHGPRSCVGEALGRQLLTLTLRRFAQRLPDLELPPGHEPVYLPGLHVILDSLPVRWSVSQ
;
A
#
# COMPACT_ATOMS: atom_id res chain seq x y z
N MET A 1 -21.87 -39.17 8.31
CA MET A 1 -22.01 -37.73 8.00
C MET A 1 -21.71 -37.62 6.52
N THR A 2 -22.68 -37.22 5.71
CA THR A 2 -22.51 -37.13 4.26
C THR A 2 -21.72 -35.87 3.96
N ASP A 3 -20.42 -36.06 3.71
CA ASP A 3 -19.48 -35.04 3.23
C ASP A 3 -20.02 -34.51 1.90
N THR A 4 -20.67 -33.34 1.93
CA THR A 4 -21.23 -32.71 0.73
C THR A 4 -20.13 -31.82 0.16
N HIS A 5 -19.70 -32.10 -1.06
CA HIS A 5 -18.68 -31.32 -1.77
C HIS A 5 -19.35 -30.35 -2.73
N VAL A 6 -18.85 -29.11 -2.82
CA VAL A 6 -19.28 -28.10 -3.80
C VAL A 6 -18.07 -27.38 -4.39
N PRO A 7 -18.07 -26.97 -5.67
CA PRO A 7 -16.97 -26.19 -6.22
C PRO A 7 -16.73 -24.86 -5.47
N VAL A 8 -17.81 -24.13 -5.17
CA VAL A 8 -17.72 -22.84 -4.49
C VAL A 8 -18.72 -22.73 -3.35
N LEU A 9 -18.24 -22.39 -2.16
CA LEU A 9 -19.09 -21.95 -1.04
C LEU A 9 -19.10 -20.43 -0.96
N ILE A 10 -20.29 -19.83 -0.90
CA ILE A 10 -20.49 -18.40 -0.65
C ILE A 10 -21.02 -18.24 0.78
N VAL A 11 -20.34 -17.42 1.59
CA VAL A 11 -20.77 -17.11 2.95
C VAL A 11 -21.27 -15.67 3.00
N GLY A 12 -22.58 -15.50 3.18
CA GLY A 12 -23.29 -14.22 3.16
C GLY A 12 -24.20 -14.08 1.93
N GLY A 13 -25.49 -13.88 2.17
CA GLY A 13 -26.59 -13.76 1.20
C GLY A 13 -27.08 -12.32 1.01
N GLY A 14 -26.21 -11.33 1.21
CA GLY A 14 -26.46 -9.94 0.81
C GLY A 14 -26.20 -9.71 -0.69
N LEU A 15 -26.26 -8.45 -1.13
CA LEU A 15 -26.05 -8.06 -2.54
C LEU A 15 -24.80 -8.66 -3.18
N THR A 16 -23.66 -8.62 -2.48
CA THR A 16 -22.38 -9.17 -2.96
C THR A 16 -22.46 -10.68 -3.17
N GLY A 17 -22.92 -11.44 -2.16
CA GLY A 17 -22.99 -12.89 -2.25
C GLY A 17 -24.04 -13.40 -3.23
N LEU A 18 -25.21 -12.76 -3.30
CA LEU A 18 -26.24 -13.08 -4.30
C LEU A 18 -25.79 -12.74 -5.72
N SER A 19 -25.00 -11.68 -5.88
CA SER A 19 -24.38 -11.36 -7.17
C SER A 19 -23.29 -12.37 -7.54
N ALA A 20 -22.53 -12.89 -6.58
CA ALA A 20 -21.59 -14.00 -6.80
C ALA A 20 -22.32 -15.27 -7.24
N ALA A 21 -23.39 -15.64 -6.53
CA ALA A 21 -24.25 -16.78 -6.89
C ALA A 21 -24.78 -16.67 -8.33
N LEU A 22 -25.26 -15.48 -8.72
CA LEU A 22 -25.71 -15.24 -10.08
C LEU A 22 -24.56 -15.32 -11.10
N CYS A 23 -23.39 -14.75 -10.80
CA CYS A 23 -22.22 -14.87 -11.68
C CYS A 23 -21.84 -16.33 -11.90
N LEU A 24 -21.68 -17.11 -10.82
CA LEU A 24 -21.34 -18.54 -10.89
C LEU A 24 -22.39 -19.34 -11.64
N ALA A 25 -23.68 -19.06 -11.40
CA ALA A 25 -24.77 -19.70 -12.12
C ALA A 25 -24.75 -19.43 -13.63
N ARG A 26 -24.34 -18.22 -14.05
CA ARG A 26 -24.17 -17.89 -15.49
C ARG A 26 -22.91 -18.49 -16.11
N LEU A 27 -22.00 -18.98 -15.28
CA LEU A 27 -20.75 -19.63 -15.68
C LEU A 27 -20.81 -21.16 -15.53
N ASP A 28 -22.00 -21.70 -15.25
CA ASP A 28 -22.26 -23.13 -15.01
C ASP A 28 -21.38 -23.72 -13.89
N ILE A 29 -21.13 -22.95 -12.83
CA ILE A 29 -20.42 -23.39 -11.62
C ILE A 29 -21.43 -23.67 -10.52
N GLU A 30 -21.45 -24.91 -10.03
CA GLU A 30 -22.24 -25.29 -8.86
C GLU A 30 -21.73 -24.59 -7.60
N PHE A 31 -22.65 -24.11 -6.77
CA PHE A 31 -22.33 -23.42 -5.54
C PHE A 31 -23.30 -23.76 -4.42
N LEU A 32 -22.84 -23.55 -3.18
CA LEU A 32 -23.70 -23.44 -2.00
C LEU A 32 -23.56 -22.02 -1.44
N LEU A 33 -24.68 -21.33 -1.23
CA LEU A 33 -24.71 -20.07 -0.50
C LEU A 33 -25.33 -20.30 0.88
N VAL A 34 -24.66 -19.81 1.93
CA VAL A 34 -25.18 -19.82 3.30
C VAL A 34 -25.28 -18.41 3.86
N ASP A 35 -26.36 -18.13 4.60
CA ASP A 35 -26.50 -16.89 5.37
C ASP A 35 -27.18 -17.17 6.72
N ARG A 36 -26.64 -16.59 7.80
CA ARG A 36 -27.18 -16.76 9.15
C ARG A 36 -28.59 -16.18 9.34
N HIS A 37 -28.98 -15.21 8.52
CA HIS A 37 -30.31 -14.60 8.54
C HIS A 37 -31.30 -15.52 7.82
N SER A 38 -32.54 -15.60 8.31
CA SER A 38 -33.57 -16.49 7.76
C SER A 38 -34.17 -16.03 6.42
N THR A 39 -33.81 -14.84 5.93
CA THR A 39 -34.26 -14.27 4.65
C THR A 39 -33.37 -13.10 4.25
N THR A 40 -33.51 -12.62 3.02
CA THR A 40 -32.96 -11.34 2.53
C THR A 40 -33.40 -10.13 3.36
N SER A 41 -32.68 -9.02 3.21
CA SER A 41 -32.91 -7.78 3.95
C SER A 41 -34.33 -7.25 3.75
N ARG A 42 -35.05 -7.02 4.85
CA ARG A 42 -36.36 -6.34 4.83
C ARG A 42 -36.24 -4.81 4.72
N HIS A 43 -35.06 -4.28 5.05
CA HIS A 43 -34.79 -2.84 5.05
C HIS A 43 -34.21 -2.37 3.70
N PRO A 44 -34.60 -1.16 3.21
CA PRO A 44 -34.10 -0.61 1.95
C PRO A 44 -32.58 -0.46 1.86
N LYS A 45 -31.86 -0.25 2.97
CA LYS A 45 -30.39 -0.11 3.07
C LYS A 45 -29.78 0.66 1.87
N ALA A 46 -29.05 0.00 0.96
CA ALA A 46 -28.55 0.61 -0.26
C ALA A 46 -29.69 0.91 -1.25
N ARG A 47 -29.77 2.14 -1.78
CA ARG A 47 -30.92 2.61 -2.59
C ARG A 47 -30.56 3.08 -3.99
N ALA A 48 -29.29 2.99 -4.33
CA ALA A 48 -28.77 3.33 -5.64
C ALA A 48 -27.60 2.39 -5.95
N ILE A 49 -27.61 1.86 -7.16
CA ILE A 49 -26.50 1.15 -7.77
C ILE A 49 -25.92 2.07 -8.83
N ASN A 50 -24.60 2.24 -8.80
CA ASN A 50 -23.93 3.14 -9.72
C ASN A 50 -23.99 2.62 -11.17
N PRO A 51 -23.69 3.46 -12.18
CA PRO A 51 -23.79 3.06 -13.57
C PRO A 51 -22.88 1.87 -13.93
N ARG A 52 -21.67 1.78 -13.36
CA ARG A 52 -20.75 0.66 -13.63
C ARG A 52 -21.29 -0.67 -13.10
N ALA A 53 -21.81 -0.71 -11.88
CA ALA A 53 -22.44 -1.91 -11.34
C ALA A 53 -23.75 -2.24 -12.06
N SER A 54 -24.48 -1.24 -12.56
CA SER A 54 -25.65 -1.46 -13.41
C SER A 54 -25.29 -2.11 -14.75
N GLU A 55 -24.16 -1.72 -15.35
CA GLU A 55 -23.59 -2.38 -16.53
C GLU A 55 -23.17 -3.82 -16.26
N VAL A 56 -22.55 -4.08 -15.10
CA VAL A 56 -22.21 -5.45 -14.65
C VAL A 56 -23.46 -6.31 -14.48
N LEU A 57 -24.52 -5.80 -13.83
CA LEU A 57 -25.78 -6.54 -13.74
C LEU A 57 -26.44 -6.70 -15.13
N GLY A 58 -26.27 -5.70 -16.00
CA GLY A 58 -26.68 -5.74 -17.41
C GLY A 58 -26.05 -6.90 -18.18
N SER A 59 -24.73 -7.09 -18.06
CA SER A 59 -24.00 -8.22 -18.70
C SER A 59 -24.45 -9.58 -18.18
N LEU A 60 -24.97 -9.65 -16.95
CA LEU A 60 -25.63 -10.82 -16.37
C LEU A 60 -27.10 -10.96 -16.79
N GLY A 61 -27.60 -10.11 -17.69
CA GLY A 61 -28.96 -10.16 -18.23
C GLY A 61 -30.03 -9.50 -17.35
N LEU A 62 -29.65 -8.73 -16.32
CA LEU A 62 -30.61 -8.07 -15.41
C LEU A 62 -31.05 -6.69 -15.89
N GLY A 63 -30.56 -6.17 -17.00
CA GLY A 63 -30.82 -4.79 -17.46
C GLY A 63 -32.32 -4.44 -17.49
N ARG A 64 -33.16 -5.28 -18.10
CA ARG A 64 -34.62 -5.07 -18.12
C ARG A 64 -35.26 -5.24 -16.74
N ALA A 65 -34.86 -6.27 -16.01
CA ALA A 65 -35.41 -6.57 -14.69
C ALA A 65 -35.15 -5.41 -13.68
N LEU A 66 -33.98 -4.77 -13.77
CA LEU A 66 -33.65 -3.57 -12.98
C LEU A 66 -34.53 -2.38 -13.35
N ALA A 67 -34.80 -2.18 -14.65
CA ALA A 67 -35.66 -1.10 -15.13
C ALA A 67 -37.12 -1.28 -14.65
N ASP A 68 -37.61 -2.52 -14.61
CA ASP A 68 -38.97 -2.86 -14.19
C ASP A 68 -39.16 -2.81 -12.66
N ASN A 69 -38.09 -2.93 -11.87
CA ASN A 69 -38.13 -3.00 -10.39
C ASN A 69 -37.60 -1.77 -9.66
N ARG A 70 -37.71 -0.60 -10.30
CA ARG A 70 -37.24 0.69 -9.76
C ARG A 70 -37.83 1.06 -8.40
N SER A 71 -37.05 1.78 -7.60
CA SER A 71 -37.50 2.37 -6.33
C SER A 71 -38.62 3.38 -6.57
N PRO A 72 -39.58 3.56 -5.64
CA PRO A 72 -40.60 4.61 -5.74
C PRO A 72 -40.03 6.02 -5.94
N ILE A 73 -38.77 6.24 -5.54
CA ILE A 73 -38.06 7.51 -5.67
C ILE A 73 -37.19 7.59 -6.95
N ALA A 74 -37.38 6.71 -7.93
CA ALA A 74 -36.51 6.64 -9.11
C ALA A 74 -36.55 7.89 -10.03
N ILE A 75 -37.53 8.78 -9.83
CA ILE A 75 -37.60 10.09 -10.52
C ILE A 75 -36.89 11.21 -9.74
N ASN A 76 -36.35 10.91 -8.55
CA ASN A 76 -35.67 11.88 -7.70
C ASN A 76 -34.21 12.01 -8.13
N ASP A 77 -33.70 13.23 -8.13
CA ASP A 77 -32.39 13.58 -8.68
C ASP A 77 -31.56 14.47 -7.75
N GLN A 78 -32.13 14.98 -6.65
CA GLN A 78 -31.46 15.97 -5.80
C GLN A 78 -30.83 15.36 -4.53
N LEU A 79 -29.56 15.66 -4.29
CA LEU A 79 -28.89 15.49 -3.00
C LEU A 79 -28.64 16.87 -2.40
N ILE A 80 -29.28 17.19 -1.28
CA ILE A 80 -29.22 18.55 -0.71
C ILE A 80 -28.62 18.54 0.70
N HIS A 81 -27.95 19.63 1.07
CA HIS A 81 -27.55 19.92 2.44
C HIS A 81 -28.33 21.13 2.93
N VAL A 82 -29.02 20.98 4.05
CA VAL A 82 -29.91 21.98 4.63
C VAL A 82 -29.64 22.17 6.12
N HIS A 83 -29.98 23.34 6.66
CA HIS A 83 -29.98 23.55 8.12
C HIS A 83 -31.10 22.74 8.80
N SER A 84 -32.28 22.75 8.19
CA SER A 84 -33.44 21.89 8.46
C SER A 84 -34.22 21.76 7.15
N LEU A 85 -35.08 20.76 6.99
CA LEU A 85 -35.80 20.58 5.71
C LEU A 85 -36.58 21.84 5.29
N ALA A 86 -37.29 22.46 6.23
CA ALA A 86 -38.04 23.70 6.04
C ALA A 86 -37.16 24.97 6.12
N GLY A 87 -35.89 24.83 6.51
CA GLY A 87 -34.96 25.94 6.70
C GLY A 87 -34.24 26.38 5.42
N GLU A 88 -33.06 26.94 5.63
CA GLU A 88 -32.12 27.36 4.59
C GLU A 88 -31.46 26.14 3.93
N GLU A 89 -31.37 26.16 2.60
CA GLU A 89 -30.58 25.22 1.80
C GLU A 89 -29.17 25.79 1.65
N ARG A 90 -28.18 25.01 2.10
CA ARG A 90 -26.77 25.44 2.10
C ARG A 90 -26.11 25.14 0.76
N ILE A 91 -26.25 23.89 0.29
CA ILE A 91 -25.61 23.44 -0.95
C ILE A 91 -26.37 22.27 -1.57
N ARG A 92 -26.34 22.19 -2.90
CA ARG A 92 -26.73 21.00 -3.67
C ARG A 92 -25.47 20.23 -4.01
N LEU A 93 -25.43 18.95 -3.63
CA LEU A 93 -24.27 18.11 -3.86
C LEU A 93 -24.22 17.68 -5.34
N PRO A 94 -23.05 17.79 -5.99
CA PRO A 94 -22.91 17.43 -7.39
C PRO A 94 -23.08 15.93 -7.62
N ARG A 95 -23.57 15.58 -8.80
CA ARG A 95 -23.68 14.21 -9.32
C ARG A 95 -23.54 14.25 -10.84
N ALA A 96 -22.98 13.21 -11.44
CA ALA A 96 -22.96 13.10 -12.89
C ALA A 96 -24.38 13.11 -13.45
N SER A 97 -24.62 13.98 -14.44
CA SER A 97 -25.89 14.05 -15.16
C SER A 97 -26.11 12.79 -16.00
N GLN A 98 -27.38 12.51 -16.36
CA GLN A 98 -27.67 11.37 -17.24
C GLN A 98 -26.97 11.49 -18.60
N ASP A 99 -26.78 12.70 -19.11
CA ASP A 99 -26.13 12.92 -20.40
C ASP A 99 -24.62 12.66 -20.32
N GLU A 100 -23.96 13.01 -19.21
CA GLU A 100 -22.57 12.62 -18.96
C GLU A 100 -22.41 11.10 -18.85
N VAL A 101 -23.32 10.41 -18.15
CA VAL A 101 -23.26 8.96 -18.00
C VAL A 101 -23.39 8.26 -19.37
N LYS A 102 -24.26 8.75 -20.26
CA LYS A 102 -24.43 8.20 -21.62
C LYS A 102 -23.17 8.31 -22.48
N LEU A 103 -22.24 9.21 -22.17
CA LEU A 103 -20.96 9.31 -22.89
C LEU A 103 -20.06 8.09 -22.63
N VAL A 104 -20.24 7.41 -21.50
CA VAL A 104 -19.34 6.37 -20.99
C VAL A 104 -20.01 5.01 -20.78
N SER A 105 -21.33 4.92 -20.74
CA SER A 105 -22.05 3.63 -20.65
C SER A 105 -23.49 3.76 -21.18
N SER A 106 -24.04 2.65 -21.70
CA SER A 106 -25.47 2.51 -21.99
C SER A 106 -26.32 2.34 -20.72
N HIS A 107 -25.70 2.01 -19.59
CA HIS A 107 -26.36 1.77 -18.33
C HIS A 107 -26.25 3.00 -17.43
N GLY A 108 -27.40 3.47 -16.94
CA GLY A 108 -27.49 4.61 -16.04
C GLY A 108 -27.47 4.24 -14.57
N TRP A 109 -27.75 5.22 -13.72
CA TRP A 109 -28.04 4.99 -12.30
C TRP A 109 -29.29 4.14 -12.12
N SER A 110 -29.16 3.06 -11.35
CA SER A 110 -30.29 2.23 -10.95
C SER A 110 -30.71 2.57 -9.52
N LEU A 111 -31.72 3.42 -9.38
CA LEU A 111 -32.37 3.63 -8.08
C LEU A 111 -33.27 2.43 -7.78
N ILE A 112 -32.71 1.46 -7.07
CA ILE A 112 -33.38 0.26 -6.58
C ILE A 112 -32.97 0.04 -5.14
N ASP A 113 -33.94 -0.27 -4.28
CA ASP A 113 -33.72 -0.52 -2.87
C ASP A 113 -33.18 -1.95 -2.65
N GLN A 114 -32.30 -2.15 -1.67
CA GLN A 114 -31.66 -3.44 -1.41
C GLN A 114 -32.68 -4.55 -1.13
N ASN A 115 -33.76 -4.24 -0.40
CA ASN A 115 -34.87 -5.16 -0.15
C ASN A 115 -35.71 -5.51 -1.39
N ARG A 116 -35.44 -4.89 -2.54
CA ARG A 116 -36.00 -5.27 -3.85
C ARG A 116 -34.96 -5.96 -4.72
N LEU A 117 -33.72 -5.49 -4.69
CA LEU A 117 -32.64 -6.06 -5.50
C LEU A 117 -32.22 -7.46 -5.02
N GLU A 118 -32.16 -7.72 -3.72
CA GLU A 118 -31.79 -9.06 -3.21
C GLU A 118 -32.80 -10.15 -3.64
N PRO A 119 -34.13 -9.99 -3.46
CA PRO A 119 -35.10 -10.93 -4.03
C PRO A 119 -35.01 -11.05 -5.55
N LEU A 120 -34.79 -9.94 -6.26
CA LEU A 120 -34.66 -9.96 -7.71
C LEU A 120 -33.47 -10.81 -8.16
N LEU A 121 -32.32 -10.72 -7.47
CA LEU A 121 -31.16 -11.57 -7.78
C LEU A 121 -31.50 -13.06 -7.61
N LEU A 122 -32.24 -13.42 -6.56
CA LEU A 122 -32.70 -14.80 -6.34
C LEU A 122 -33.66 -15.28 -7.45
N GLU A 123 -34.62 -14.46 -7.85
CA GLU A 123 -35.59 -14.78 -8.91
C GLU A 123 -34.93 -14.99 -10.28
N GLN A 124 -33.75 -14.37 -10.50
CA GLN A 124 -33.00 -14.47 -11.75
C GLN A 124 -32.00 -15.64 -11.78
N LEU A 125 -31.88 -16.41 -10.68
CA LEU A 125 -31.06 -17.60 -10.66
C LEU A 125 -31.70 -18.70 -11.53
N PRO A 126 -30.95 -19.31 -12.46
CA PRO A 126 -31.44 -20.45 -13.22
C PRO A 126 -31.72 -21.64 -12.28
N GLY A 127 -32.83 -22.34 -12.51
CA GLY A 127 -33.23 -23.47 -11.69
C GLY A 127 -32.18 -24.59 -11.69
N GLY A 128 -31.75 -25.02 -10.50
CA GLY A 128 -30.77 -26.09 -10.32
C GLY A 128 -29.30 -25.68 -10.41
N ALA A 129 -28.98 -24.38 -10.52
CA ALA A 129 -27.61 -23.90 -10.64
C ALA A 129 -26.79 -23.90 -9.33
N GLY A 130 -27.47 -23.96 -8.19
CA GLY A 130 -26.82 -24.00 -6.87
C GLY A 130 -27.85 -24.04 -5.74
N GLU A 131 -27.37 -24.31 -4.54
CA GLU A 131 -28.19 -24.38 -3.33
C GLU A 131 -28.05 -23.10 -2.50
N ILE A 132 -29.15 -22.63 -1.90
CA ILE A 132 -29.17 -21.46 -1.01
C ILE A 132 -29.81 -21.85 0.31
N ARG A 133 -29.08 -21.65 1.40
CA ARG A 133 -29.52 -21.94 2.77
C ARG A 133 -29.48 -20.68 3.63
N PHE A 134 -30.62 -20.02 3.76
CA PHE A 134 -30.84 -19.02 4.78
C PHE A 134 -31.00 -19.68 6.17
N GLY A 135 -30.74 -18.95 7.24
CA GLY A 135 -30.73 -19.50 8.60
C GLY A 135 -29.58 -20.48 8.84
N THR A 136 -28.48 -20.39 8.10
CA THR A 136 -27.31 -21.26 8.24
C THR A 136 -26.05 -20.42 8.43
N GLU A 137 -25.40 -20.56 9.58
CA GLU A 137 -24.18 -19.82 9.95
C GLU A 137 -22.91 -20.65 9.68
N CYS A 138 -21.87 -20.01 9.14
CA CYS A 138 -20.55 -20.61 9.03
C CYS A 138 -19.80 -20.50 10.36
N THR A 139 -19.58 -21.62 11.04
CA THR A 139 -18.99 -21.67 12.39
C THR A 139 -17.49 -21.94 12.38
N GLU A 140 -16.98 -22.72 11.43
CA GLU A 140 -15.58 -23.10 11.35
C GLU A 140 -15.08 -23.12 9.89
N LEU A 141 -13.81 -22.80 9.69
CA LEU A 141 -13.17 -22.84 8.37
C LEU A 141 -11.72 -23.34 8.52
N THR A 142 -11.40 -24.44 7.85
CA THR A 142 -10.05 -25.03 7.82
C THR A 142 -9.63 -25.26 6.37
N GLN A 143 -8.48 -24.71 5.99
CA GLN A 143 -7.93 -24.90 4.64
C GLN A 143 -7.02 -26.13 4.59
N GLU A 144 -7.12 -26.88 3.50
CA GLU A 144 -6.25 -28.00 3.15
C GLU A 144 -5.52 -27.68 1.84
N GLU A 145 -4.72 -28.63 1.33
CA GLU A 145 -3.96 -28.45 0.10
C GLU A 145 -4.89 -28.28 -1.13
N ASP A 146 -5.92 -29.13 -1.23
CA ASP A 146 -6.82 -29.17 -2.39
C ASP A 146 -8.21 -28.58 -2.15
N ARG A 147 -8.61 -28.34 -0.90
CA ARG A 147 -9.97 -27.93 -0.52
C ARG A 147 -10.03 -27.07 0.75
N VAL A 148 -11.23 -26.62 1.09
CA VAL A 148 -11.58 -25.96 2.34
C VAL A 148 -12.70 -26.75 3.02
N ARG A 149 -12.50 -27.14 4.27
CA ARG A 149 -13.55 -27.73 5.11
C ARG A 149 -14.25 -26.63 5.91
N VAL A 150 -15.57 -26.65 5.90
CA VAL A 150 -16.41 -25.62 6.49
C VAL A 150 -17.48 -26.23 7.37
N GLY A 151 -17.49 -25.80 8.64
CA GLY A 151 -18.55 -26.11 9.60
C GLY A 151 -19.73 -25.16 9.44
N LEU A 152 -20.94 -25.72 9.38
CA LEU A 152 -22.20 -25.01 9.20
C LEU A 152 -23.15 -25.34 10.35
N HIS A 153 -23.76 -24.30 10.93
CA HIS A 153 -24.77 -24.41 11.98
C HIS A 153 -26.13 -23.95 11.45
N ASP A 154 -27.12 -24.82 11.48
CA ASP A 154 -28.50 -24.47 11.18
C ASP A 154 -29.14 -23.76 12.39
N CYS A 155 -29.44 -22.47 12.23
CA CYS A 155 -29.92 -21.59 13.30
C CYS A 155 -31.33 -21.94 13.80
N GLU A 156 -32.13 -22.70 13.04
CA GLU A 156 -33.51 -23.06 13.42
C GLU A 156 -33.56 -24.40 14.15
N THR A 157 -32.81 -25.38 13.65
CA THR A 157 -32.81 -26.77 14.16
C THR A 157 -31.68 -27.04 15.15
N GLY A 158 -30.63 -26.21 15.16
CA GLY A 158 -29.40 -26.40 15.93
C GLY A 158 -28.50 -27.51 15.39
N ALA A 159 -28.75 -28.00 14.17
CA ALA A 159 -27.96 -29.07 13.56
C ALA A 159 -26.61 -28.54 13.06
N GLU A 160 -25.55 -29.31 13.31
CA GLU A 160 -24.21 -29.05 12.78
C GLU A 160 -23.97 -29.91 11.53
N HIS A 161 -23.43 -29.29 10.49
CA HIS A 161 -23.10 -29.91 9.21
C HIS A 161 -21.67 -29.54 8.81
N GLU A 162 -21.01 -30.41 8.05
CA GLU A 162 -19.71 -30.13 7.44
C GLU A 162 -19.85 -30.20 5.92
N VAL A 163 -19.24 -29.24 5.23
CA VAL A 163 -19.18 -29.14 3.78
C VAL A 163 -17.73 -28.97 3.36
N SER A 164 -17.33 -29.62 2.27
CA SER A 164 -16.04 -29.38 1.62
C SER A 164 -16.24 -28.53 0.37
N ALA A 165 -15.36 -27.54 0.15
CA ALA A 165 -15.42 -26.68 -1.02
C ALA A 165 -14.04 -26.45 -1.66
N ASP A 166 -13.97 -26.32 -2.99
CA ASP A 166 -12.69 -26.03 -3.66
C ASP A 166 -12.24 -24.60 -3.37
N TYR A 167 -13.21 -23.68 -3.31
CA TYR A 167 -13.02 -22.27 -2.99
C TYR A 167 -14.15 -21.71 -2.11
N VAL A 168 -13.84 -20.69 -1.31
CA VAL A 168 -14.81 -19.97 -0.47
C VAL A 168 -14.80 -18.48 -0.80
N ILE A 169 -15.98 -17.88 -1.00
CA ILE A 169 -16.18 -16.43 -1.12
C ILE A 169 -16.84 -15.92 0.16
N ALA A 170 -16.05 -15.22 0.99
CA ALA A 170 -16.51 -14.53 2.19
C ALA A 170 -17.13 -13.17 1.82
N ALA A 171 -18.45 -13.11 1.80
CA ALA A 171 -19.28 -11.93 1.58
C ALA A 171 -20.17 -11.64 2.81
N ASP A 172 -19.64 -11.93 4.01
CA ASP A 172 -20.32 -11.99 5.31
C ASP A 172 -20.40 -10.63 6.04
N GLY A 173 -20.11 -9.54 5.32
CA GLY A 173 -20.39 -8.16 5.73
C GLY A 173 -19.28 -7.47 6.54
N GLY A 174 -19.54 -6.23 6.98
CA GLY A 174 -18.51 -5.32 7.53
C GLY A 174 -17.74 -5.81 8.76
N ARG A 175 -18.35 -6.70 9.55
CA ARG A 175 -17.74 -7.31 10.74
C ARG A 175 -17.19 -8.72 10.48
N SER A 176 -17.10 -9.14 9.22
CA SER A 176 -16.71 -10.47 8.72
C SER A 176 -15.95 -11.33 9.75
N PRO A 177 -16.64 -12.25 10.44
CA PRO A 177 -15.98 -13.22 11.31
C PRO A 177 -14.98 -14.10 10.55
N LEU A 178 -15.23 -14.37 9.26
CA LEU A 178 -14.33 -15.16 8.43
C LEU A 178 -13.00 -14.43 8.18
N ARG A 179 -13.05 -13.13 7.87
CA ARG A 179 -11.83 -12.31 7.73
C ARG A 179 -10.98 -12.35 8.99
N GLU A 180 -11.61 -12.22 10.16
CA GLU A 180 -10.93 -12.25 11.45
C GLU A 180 -10.29 -13.62 11.73
N LYS A 181 -11.02 -14.72 11.46
CA LYS A 181 -10.48 -16.09 11.58
C LYS A 181 -9.32 -16.35 10.62
N LEU A 182 -9.35 -15.72 9.44
CA LEU A 182 -8.26 -15.74 8.47
C LEU A 182 -7.11 -14.80 8.87
N GLY A 183 -7.14 -14.13 10.03
CA GLY A 183 -6.07 -13.25 10.48
C GLY A 183 -5.78 -12.09 9.51
N ILE A 184 -6.77 -11.67 8.72
CA ILE A 184 -6.64 -10.55 7.79
C ILE A 184 -7.09 -9.28 8.51
N ALA A 185 -6.16 -8.38 8.79
CA ALA A 185 -6.47 -7.11 9.40
C ALA A 185 -7.12 -6.13 8.41
N THR A 186 -7.67 -5.05 8.95
CA THR A 186 -8.19 -3.94 8.15
C THR A 186 -7.46 -2.65 8.50
N GLU A 187 -7.16 -1.85 7.49
CA GLU A 187 -6.60 -0.52 7.61
C GLU A 187 -7.69 0.55 7.44
N GLY A 188 -7.40 1.79 7.84
CA GLY A 188 -8.30 2.94 7.70
C GLY A 188 -8.67 3.58 9.04
N PRO A 189 -9.42 4.69 9.03
CA PRO A 189 -9.75 5.44 10.25
C PRO A 189 -10.71 4.71 11.19
N GLY A 190 -11.25 3.55 10.81
CA GLY A 190 -12.21 2.82 11.62
C GLY A 190 -13.57 3.51 11.66
N THR A 191 -14.21 3.55 12.82
CA THR A 191 -15.54 4.14 13.01
C THR A 191 -15.46 5.67 12.97
N LEU A 192 -16.19 6.28 12.04
CA LEU A 192 -16.24 7.73 11.82
C LEU A 192 -17.44 8.39 12.50
N SER A 193 -18.58 7.69 12.58
CA SER A 193 -19.80 8.19 13.20
C SER A 193 -20.76 7.05 13.53
N SER A 194 -21.43 7.14 14.68
CA SER A 194 -22.51 6.22 15.06
C SER A 194 -23.86 6.83 14.71
N MET A 195 -24.74 6.02 14.11
CA MET A 195 -26.03 6.43 13.58
C MET A 195 -27.13 5.50 14.07
N VAL A 196 -28.32 6.04 14.27
CA VAL A 196 -29.53 5.26 14.53
C VAL A 196 -30.58 5.59 13.48
N SER A 197 -31.18 4.56 12.90
CA SER A 197 -32.22 4.70 11.88
C SER A 197 -33.61 4.41 12.44
N TYR A 198 -34.58 5.25 12.07
CA TYR A 198 -36.00 4.98 12.26
C TYR A 198 -36.84 5.51 11.11
N PHE A 199 -37.97 4.83 10.91
CA PHE A 199 -38.99 5.11 9.93
C PHE A 199 -40.14 5.88 10.58
N PHE A 200 -40.65 6.89 9.89
CA PHE A 200 -41.78 7.69 10.36
C PHE A 200 -42.70 8.09 9.22
N ARG A 201 -43.94 8.42 9.57
CA ARG A 201 -44.92 9.04 8.70
C ARG A 201 -45.14 10.50 9.10
N ALA A 202 -45.03 11.41 8.13
CA ALA A 202 -45.36 12.83 8.25
C ALA A 202 -45.52 13.45 6.85
N ASP A 203 -46.51 14.32 6.65
CA ASP A 203 -46.62 15.09 5.40
C ASP A 203 -45.53 16.16 5.32
N LEU A 204 -44.49 15.89 4.53
CA LEU A 204 -43.39 16.83 4.30
C LEU A 204 -43.52 17.60 2.99
N THR A 205 -44.59 17.37 2.21
CA THR A 205 -44.77 17.97 0.89
C THR A 205 -44.69 19.51 0.89
N PRO A 206 -45.22 20.25 1.88
CA PRO A 206 -45.11 21.72 1.89
C PRO A 206 -43.67 22.21 2.10
N TYR A 207 -42.84 21.40 2.79
CA TYR A 207 -41.47 21.77 3.15
C TYR A 207 -40.45 21.33 2.10
N LEU A 208 -40.82 20.37 1.24
CA LEU A 208 -40.00 20.00 0.09
C LEU A 208 -39.91 21.13 -0.93
N ARG A 209 -40.88 22.06 -1.02
CA ARG A 209 -40.86 23.18 -1.99
C ARG A 209 -40.56 22.68 -3.42
N ASP A 210 -41.31 21.68 -3.86
CA ASP A 210 -41.17 21.00 -5.16
C ASP A 210 -39.85 20.22 -5.38
N ARG A 211 -38.97 20.14 -4.36
CA ARG A 211 -37.74 19.33 -4.43
C ARG A 211 -38.04 17.83 -4.45
N ARG A 212 -37.36 17.12 -5.35
CA ARG A 212 -37.40 15.65 -5.45
C ARG A 212 -36.07 15.09 -4.96
N ILE A 213 -35.98 14.93 -3.64
CA ILE A 213 -34.72 14.58 -2.99
C ILE A 213 -34.49 13.08 -2.99
N ILE A 214 -33.26 12.65 -3.25
CA ILE A 214 -32.78 11.29 -2.95
C ILE A 214 -32.40 11.23 -1.47
N ALA A 215 -31.78 12.29 -0.97
CA ALA A 215 -31.45 12.47 0.44
C ALA A 215 -31.29 13.97 0.77
N ALA A 216 -31.62 14.34 2.01
CA ALA A 216 -31.28 15.64 2.59
C ALA A 216 -30.35 15.44 3.80
N TYR A 217 -29.14 15.97 3.73
CA TYR A 217 -28.21 16.05 4.86
C TYR A 217 -28.61 17.23 5.73
N VAL A 218 -28.98 16.96 6.98
CA VAL A 218 -29.52 17.97 7.89
C VAL A 218 -28.53 18.20 9.02
N LEU A 219 -28.12 19.46 9.18
CA LEU A 219 -27.14 19.87 10.20
C LEU A 219 -27.55 21.18 10.90
N ASN A 220 -27.90 21.06 12.17
CA ASN A 220 -28.14 22.16 13.10
C ASN A 220 -27.76 21.76 14.53
N ASP A 221 -27.87 22.70 15.48
CA ASP A 221 -27.44 22.50 16.88
C ASP A 221 -28.20 21.38 17.62
N ARG A 222 -29.36 20.95 17.10
CA ARG A 222 -30.24 19.94 17.73
C ARG A 222 -30.29 18.62 16.96
N PHE A 223 -29.92 18.64 15.68
CA PHE A 223 -30.04 17.52 14.77
C PHE A 223 -28.84 17.44 13.83
N LYS A 224 -28.27 16.24 13.74
CA LYS A 224 -27.26 15.86 12.78
C LYS A 224 -27.64 14.52 12.19
N GLY A 225 -27.82 14.45 10.88
CA GLY A 225 -28.28 13.22 10.25
C GLY A 225 -28.67 13.37 8.79
N THR A 226 -29.36 12.35 8.28
CA THR A 226 -29.82 12.32 6.89
C THR A 226 -31.29 11.91 6.83
N LEU A 227 -32.09 12.72 6.16
CA LEU A 227 -33.48 12.40 5.78
C LEU A 227 -33.49 11.72 4.42
N MET A 228 -34.24 10.63 4.27
CA MET A 228 -34.43 9.94 3.00
C MET A 228 -35.92 9.61 2.77
N PRO A 229 -36.49 9.90 1.59
CA PRO A 229 -37.87 9.55 1.27
C PRO A 229 -38.04 8.07 0.98
N LEU A 230 -39.09 7.42 1.49
CA LEU A 230 -39.50 6.10 1.00
C LEU A 230 -40.40 6.22 -0.23
N ASP A 231 -41.29 7.22 -0.26
CA ASP A 231 -42.18 7.53 -1.38
C ASP A 231 -42.22 9.03 -1.74
N ASN A 232 -41.45 9.86 -1.02
CA ASN A 232 -41.36 11.31 -1.19
C ASN A 232 -42.69 12.05 -0.92
N ILE A 233 -43.59 11.43 -0.15
CA ILE A 233 -44.88 11.99 0.23
C ILE A 233 -44.95 12.03 1.76
N ASP A 234 -45.26 10.88 2.38
CA ASP A 234 -45.53 10.81 3.80
C ASP A 234 -44.63 9.82 4.53
N ARG A 235 -43.93 8.89 3.86
CA ARG A 235 -43.05 7.91 4.51
C ARG A 235 -41.58 8.24 4.33
N TRP A 236 -40.87 8.24 5.46
CA TRP A 236 -39.50 8.77 5.55
C TRP A 236 -38.62 7.92 6.46
N VAL A 237 -37.30 8.04 6.26
CA VAL A 237 -36.26 7.52 7.15
C VAL A 237 -35.40 8.66 7.62
N PHE A 238 -35.16 8.71 8.93
CA PHE A 238 -34.07 9.49 9.49
C PHE A 238 -32.95 8.56 9.94
N ASN A 239 -31.74 8.87 9.50
CA ASN A 239 -30.51 8.34 10.07
C ASN A 239 -29.91 9.46 10.94
N VAL A 240 -29.93 9.30 12.27
CA VAL A 240 -29.56 10.35 13.22
C VAL A 240 -28.26 9.98 13.92
N SER A 241 -27.31 10.91 14.00
CA SER A 241 -26.08 10.69 14.76
C SER A 241 -26.36 10.62 16.25
N TYR A 242 -25.70 9.68 16.92
CA TYR A 242 -25.62 9.59 18.37
C TYR A 242 -24.16 9.40 18.80
N TYR A 243 -23.88 9.63 20.08
CA TYR A 243 -22.52 9.80 20.61
C TYR A 243 -22.26 8.86 21.80
N PRO A 244 -21.87 7.58 21.56
CA PRO A 244 -21.54 6.62 22.61
C PRO A 244 -20.50 7.14 23.61
N GLU A 245 -19.53 7.93 23.14
CA GLU A 245 -18.48 8.53 23.96
C GLU A 245 -19.00 9.57 24.97
N LYS A 246 -20.22 10.06 24.76
CA LYS A 246 -20.94 10.94 25.70
C LYS A 246 -21.93 10.17 26.57
N GLY A 247 -21.93 8.83 26.50
CA GLY A 247 -22.84 7.97 27.23
C GLY A 247 -24.23 7.85 26.60
N GLU A 248 -24.41 8.21 25.32
CA GLU A 248 -25.69 8.00 24.64
C GLU A 248 -25.85 6.52 24.23
N ASP A 249 -26.94 5.88 24.64
CA ASP A 249 -27.30 4.52 24.25
C ASP A 249 -28.62 4.50 23.43
N PRO A 250 -28.61 4.00 22.19
CA PRO A 250 -29.83 3.82 21.39
C PRO A 250 -30.94 3.02 22.06
N ALA A 251 -30.62 2.13 23.01
CA ALA A 251 -31.61 1.39 23.77
C ALA A 251 -32.47 2.27 24.69
N GLU A 252 -31.98 3.46 25.06
CA GLU A 252 -32.69 4.44 25.88
C GLU A 252 -33.53 5.42 25.05
N PHE A 253 -33.42 5.39 23.72
CA PHE A 253 -34.15 6.30 22.84
C PHE A 253 -35.57 5.82 22.62
N ASP A 254 -36.53 6.51 23.21
CA ASP A 254 -37.96 6.21 23.06
C ASP A 254 -38.61 6.86 21.83
N ARG A 255 -39.90 6.60 21.63
CA ARG A 255 -40.69 7.22 20.55
C ARG A 255 -40.72 8.75 20.65
N GLU A 256 -40.73 9.30 21.87
CA GLU A 256 -40.75 10.74 22.07
C GLU A 256 -39.44 11.38 21.60
N TRP A 257 -38.30 10.74 21.86
CA TRP A 257 -37.00 11.13 21.32
C TRP A 257 -37.02 11.20 19.79
N CYS A 258 -37.60 10.19 19.13
CA CYS A 258 -37.71 10.15 17.67
C CYS A 258 -38.57 11.31 17.14
N VAL A 259 -39.70 11.61 17.79
CA VAL A 259 -40.56 12.75 17.41
C VAL A 259 -39.83 14.08 17.59
N ARG A 260 -39.13 14.28 18.72
CA ARG A 260 -38.33 15.50 18.96
C ARG A 260 -37.23 15.68 17.91
N LYS A 261 -36.51 14.61 17.57
CA LYS A 261 -35.47 14.63 16.53
C LYS A 261 -36.06 14.88 15.15
N THR A 262 -37.19 14.27 14.81
CA THR A 262 -37.91 14.51 13.54
C THR A 262 -38.28 15.98 13.40
N ARG A 263 -38.91 16.58 14.41
CA ARG A 263 -39.28 18.01 14.43
C ARG A 263 -38.06 18.93 14.28
N ALA A 264 -36.94 18.59 14.93
CA ALA A 264 -35.70 19.34 14.82
C ALA A 264 -35.04 19.22 13.43
N GLY A 265 -35.06 18.02 12.83
CA GLY A 265 -34.52 17.79 11.48
C GLY A 265 -35.36 18.45 10.38
N VAL A 266 -36.70 18.39 10.52
CA VAL A 266 -37.61 19.06 9.58
C VAL A 266 -37.63 20.57 9.79
N GLY A 267 -37.48 21.04 11.04
CA GLY A 267 -37.52 22.46 11.39
C GLY A 267 -38.92 22.99 11.67
N VAL A 268 -39.86 22.11 12.04
CA VAL A 268 -41.28 22.44 12.28
C VAL A 268 -41.66 21.93 13.67
N PRO A 269 -41.77 22.82 14.69
CA PRO A 269 -41.97 22.41 16.08
C PRO A 269 -43.23 21.59 16.35
N ASP A 270 -44.33 21.89 15.64
CA ASP A 270 -45.64 21.27 15.84
C ASP A 270 -45.99 20.24 14.74
N LEU A 271 -44.97 19.70 14.05
CA LEU A 271 -45.18 18.68 13.02
C LEU A 271 -45.89 17.44 13.61
N ASP A 272 -46.91 16.96 12.90
CA ASP A 272 -47.55 15.69 13.18
C ASP A 272 -46.66 14.54 12.68
N VAL A 273 -46.28 13.64 13.58
CA VAL A 273 -45.27 12.59 13.34
C VAL A 273 -45.75 11.28 13.96
N GLU A 274 -45.93 10.27 13.12
CA GLU A 274 -46.19 8.90 13.52
C GLU A 274 -44.91 8.07 13.35
N ILE A 275 -44.36 7.52 14.44
CA ILE A 275 -43.19 6.62 14.35
C ILE A 275 -43.66 5.23 13.92
N LEU A 276 -43.15 4.78 12.77
CA LEU A 276 -43.50 3.50 12.15
C LEU A 276 -42.61 2.34 12.59
N SER A 277 -41.44 2.64 13.18
CA SER A 277 -40.51 1.61 13.65
C SER A 277 -40.91 1.09 15.02
N ASP A 278 -40.92 -0.23 15.16
CA ASP A 278 -41.06 -0.88 16.46
C ASP A 278 -39.74 -0.89 17.25
N GLU A 279 -38.61 -0.97 16.53
CA GLU A 279 -37.26 -0.93 17.09
C GLU A 279 -36.37 0.03 16.30
N LEU A 280 -35.39 0.61 16.98
CA LEU A 280 -34.37 1.46 16.38
C LEU A 280 -33.21 0.61 15.83
N LEU A 281 -32.63 1.05 14.70
CA LEU A 281 -31.56 0.31 14.03
C LEU A 281 -30.23 1.05 14.20
N PRO A 282 -29.39 0.70 15.20
CA PRO A 282 -28.06 1.28 15.34
C PRO A 282 -27.12 0.73 14.28
N TRP A 283 -26.28 1.60 13.72
CA TRP A 283 -25.24 1.24 12.77
C TRP A 283 -24.11 2.26 12.80
N GLU A 284 -22.98 1.89 12.20
CA GLU A 284 -21.78 2.72 12.18
C GLU A 284 -21.41 3.10 10.74
N ILE A 285 -21.01 4.35 10.56
CA ILE A 285 -20.28 4.82 9.40
C ILE A 285 -18.80 4.58 9.68
N ALA A 286 -18.12 3.84 8.82
CA ALA A 286 -16.70 3.53 8.98
C ALA A 286 -15.95 3.61 7.66
N GLY A 287 -14.62 3.77 7.75
CA GLY A 287 -13.68 3.61 6.63
C GLY A 287 -12.69 2.49 6.97
N ARG A 288 -12.80 1.34 6.30
CA ARG A 288 -11.95 0.17 6.50
C ARG A 288 -11.65 -0.51 5.17
N VAL A 289 -10.44 -0.98 4.95
CA VAL A 289 -10.05 -1.82 3.80
C VAL A 289 -9.24 -2.99 4.35
N ALA A 290 -9.55 -4.22 3.95
CA ALA A 290 -8.79 -5.40 4.30
C ALA A 290 -7.38 -5.33 3.68
N GLU A 291 -6.36 -5.73 4.44
CA GLU A 291 -4.96 -5.75 3.94
C GLU A 291 -4.75 -6.74 2.78
N ARG A 292 -5.63 -7.75 2.70
CA ARG A 292 -5.64 -8.80 1.69
C ARG A 292 -7.07 -9.15 1.31
N LEU A 293 -7.26 -9.48 0.04
CA LEU A 293 -8.52 -9.98 -0.51
C LEU A 293 -8.51 -11.50 -0.72
N ARG A 294 -7.35 -12.15 -0.60
CA ARG A 294 -7.20 -13.60 -0.72
C ARG A 294 -6.28 -14.16 0.37
N ARG A 295 -6.65 -15.32 0.92
CA ARG A 295 -5.74 -16.19 1.68
C ARG A 295 -5.97 -17.64 1.27
N GLY A 296 -5.07 -18.18 0.46
CA GLY A 296 -5.17 -19.53 -0.08
C GLY A 296 -6.39 -19.69 -0.98
N ARG A 297 -7.35 -20.50 -0.56
CA ARG A 297 -8.59 -20.82 -1.29
C ARG A 297 -9.79 -19.98 -0.85
N VAL A 298 -9.59 -19.03 0.06
CA VAL A 298 -10.64 -18.13 0.56
C VAL A 298 -10.44 -16.71 0.04
N PHE A 299 -11.49 -16.14 -0.52
CA PHE A 299 -11.56 -14.79 -1.07
C PHE A 299 -12.52 -13.93 -0.25
N ILE A 300 -12.20 -12.64 -0.09
CA ILE A 300 -13.04 -11.68 0.64
C ILE A 300 -13.56 -10.64 -0.34
N ALA A 301 -14.86 -10.34 -0.28
CA ALA A 301 -15.52 -9.42 -1.21
C ALA A 301 -16.56 -8.52 -0.52
N GLY A 302 -16.84 -7.35 -1.12
CA GLY A 302 -17.83 -6.39 -0.61
C GLY A 302 -17.48 -5.86 0.78
N ASP A 303 -18.48 -5.66 1.64
CA ASP A 303 -18.28 -5.08 2.99
C ASP A 303 -17.29 -5.87 3.86
N ALA A 304 -17.11 -7.18 3.61
CA ALA A 304 -16.10 -7.97 4.29
C ALA A 304 -14.67 -7.49 3.95
N ALA A 305 -14.47 -7.03 2.72
CA ALA A 305 -13.21 -6.50 2.20
C ALA A 305 -13.07 -4.99 2.41
N HIS A 306 -14.14 -4.21 2.25
CA HIS A 306 -14.07 -2.75 2.37
C HIS A 306 -15.37 -2.16 2.92
N VAL A 307 -15.24 -1.38 3.99
CA VAL A 307 -16.35 -0.63 4.59
C VAL A 307 -16.10 0.84 4.33
N MET A 308 -17.12 1.55 3.85
CA MET A 308 -17.03 2.96 3.53
C MET A 308 -18.27 3.73 3.98
N PRO A 309 -18.16 5.06 4.10
CA PRO A 309 -19.35 5.88 4.22
C PRO A 309 -20.34 5.64 3.07
N PRO A 310 -21.65 5.81 3.28
CA PRO A 310 -22.68 5.60 2.24
C PRO A 310 -22.66 6.67 1.14
N THR A 311 -21.56 7.42 1.02
CA THR A 311 -21.42 8.51 0.07
C THR A 311 -21.01 8.00 -1.31
N GLY A 312 -21.58 8.58 -2.36
CA GLY A 312 -21.38 8.12 -3.75
C GLY A 312 -22.05 6.79 -4.13
N ALA A 313 -22.79 6.14 -3.21
CA ALA A 313 -23.41 4.83 -3.45
C ALA A 313 -22.41 3.75 -3.93
N PHE A 314 -21.18 3.83 -3.39
CA PHE A 314 -20.09 2.99 -3.83
C PHE A 314 -20.08 1.59 -3.19
N GLY A 315 -20.40 1.44 -1.90
CA GLY A 315 -20.20 0.18 -1.16
C GLY A 315 -20.77 -1.06 -1.86
N ALA A 316 -22.10 -1.10 -2.02
CA ALA A 316 -22.76 -2.21 -2.72
C ALA A 316 -22.30 -2.35 -4.18
N SER A 317 -22.10 -1.24 -4.88
CA SER A 317 -21.67 -1.22 -6.28
C SER A 317 -20.28 -1.85 -6.45
N THR A 318 -19.34 -1.56 -5.54
CA THR A 318 -17.98 -2.12 -5.55
C THR A 318 -18.02 -3.61 -5.22
N GLY A 319 -18.83 -4.03 -4.24
CA GLY A 319 -19.00 -5.45 -3.91
C GLY A 319 -19.51 -6.28 -5.10
N ILE A 320 -20.48 -5.77 -5.87
CA ILE A 320 -20.95 -6.41 -7.11
C ILE A 320 -19.82 -6.53 -8.15
N GLN A 321 -19.00 -5.49 -8.29
CA GLN A 321 -17.86 -5.49 -9.22
C GLN A 321 -16.74 -6.44 -8.77
N ASP A 322 -16.51 -6.60 -7.47
CA ASP A 322 -15.52 -7.53 -6.93
C ASP A 322 -15.86 -8.97 -7.34
N VAL A 323 -17.09 -9.40 -7.11
CA VAL A 323 -17.50 -10.77 -7.41
C VAL A 323 -17.63 -11.02 -8.91
N HIS A 324 -18.00 -10.01 -9.70
CA HIS A 324 -17.98 -10.11 -11.16
C HIS A 324 -16.55 -10.32 -11.70
N ASN A 325 -15.54 -9.66 -11.11
CA ASN A 325 -14.14 -9.88 -11.44
C ASN A 325 -13.62 -11.26 -10.97
N LEU A 326 -14.04 -11.71 -9.79
CA LEU A 326 -13.59 -12.97 -9.20
C LEU A 326 -14.20 -14.21 -9.87
N CYS A 327 -15.50 -14.22 -10.13
CA CYS A 327 -16.22 -15.45 -10.49
C CYS A 327 -15.80 -16.01 -11.85
N TRP A 328 -15.52 -15.17 -12.85
CA TRP A 328 -15.02 -15.66 -14.15
C TRP A 328 -13.64 -16.32 -14.01
N LYS A 329 -12.78 -15.79 -13.12
CA LYS A 329 -11.46 -16.37 -12.85
C LYS A 329 -11.59 -17.72 -12.17
N ILE A 330 -12.46 -17.83 -11.16
CA ILE A 330 -12.78 -19.12 -10.53
C ILE A 330 -13.30 -20.10 -11.58
N ALA A 331 -14.24 -19.69 -12.43
CA ALA A 331 -14.79 -20.57 -13.46
C ALA A 331 -13.72 -21.07 -14.45
N HIS A 332 -12.82 -20.20 -14.91
CA HIS A 332 -11.73 -20.61 -15.80
C HIS A 332 -10.77 -21.59 -15.12
N VAL A 333 -10.51 -21.46 -13.82
CA VAL A 333 -9.67 -22.42 -13.08
C VAL A 333 -10.40 -23.74 -12.87
N VAL A 334 -11.66 -23.71 -12.46
CA VAL A 334 -12.48 -24.91 -12.22
C VAL A 334 -12.70 -25.71 -13.52
N HIS A 335 -12.93 -25.02 -14.65
CA HIS A 335 -13.06 -25.65 -15.96
C HIS A 335 -11.72 -26.05 -16.60
N GLY A 336 -10.59 -25.80 -15.92
CA GLY A 336 -9.24 -26.18 -16.38
C GLY A 336 -8.72 -25.35 -17.56
N HIS A 337 -9.27 -24.16 -17.79
CA HIS A 337 -8.78 -23.21 -18.79
C HIS A 337 -7.56 -22.42 -18.27
N ALA A 338 -7.56 -22.06 -16.98
CA ALA A 338 -6.49 -21.31 -16.34
C ALA A 338 -5.87 -22.08 -15.17
N SER A 339 -4.65 -21.70 -14.78
CA SER A 339 -4.04 -22.20 -13.54
C SER A 339 -4.55 -21.42 -12.32
N ALA A 340 -4.31 -21.95 -11.11
CA ALA A 340 -4.70 -21.27 -9.87
C ALA A 340 -4.02 -19.90 -9.66
N GLY A 341 -2.95 -19.58 -10.41
CA GLY A 341 -2.27 -18.29 -10.36
C GLY A 341 -3.13 -17.13 -10.87
N LEU A 342 -4.06 -17.40 -11.80
CA LEU A 342 -5.04 -16.39 -12.25
C LEU A 342 -5.79 -15.74 -11.09
N LEU A 343 -6.06 -16.51 -10.03
CA LEU A 343 -6.83 -16.06 -8.88
C LEU A 343 -6.08 -15.00 -8.05
N ASP A 344 -4.76 -14.86 -8.18
CA ASP A 344 -3.97 -13.81 -7.50
C ASP A 344 -4.20 -12.43 -8.12
N SER A 345 -4.60 -12.37 -9.40
CA SER A 345 -4.99 -11.10 -10.02
C SER A 345 -6.23 -10.48 -9.36
N TYR A 346 -7.09 -11.26 -8.67
CA TYR A 346 -8.24 -10.69 -7.96
C TYR A 346 -7.79 -9.66 -6.92
N GLU A 347 -6.82 -10.02 -6.07
CA GLU A 347 -6.29 -9.10 -5.06
C GLU A 347 -5.58 -7.92 -5.72
N THR A 348 -4.74 -8.19 -6.72
CA THR A 348 -3.95 -7.13 -7.37
C THR A 348 -4.82 -6.10 -8.09
N GLU A 349 -5.92 -6.55 -8.71
CA GLU A 349 -6.83 -5.66 -9.44
C GLU A 349 -7.82 -4.94 -8.52
N ARG A 350 -8.35 -5.63 -7.48
CA ARG A 350 -9.47 -5.11 -6.69
C ARG A 350 -9.05 -4.38 -5.42
N LEU A 351 -7.88 -4.71 -4.83
CA LEU A 351 -7.43 -4.05 -3.61
C LEU A 351 -7.13 -2.55 -3.81
N PRO A 352 -6.41 -2.11 -4.87
CA PRO A 352 -6.20 -0.69 -5.13
C PRO A 352 -7.53 0.06 -5.38
N VAL A 353 -8.48 -0.58 -6.06
CA VAL A 353 -9.81 -0.01 -6.28
C VAL A 353 -10.58 0.14 -4.96
N ALA A 354 -10.48 -0.83 -4.05
CA ALA A 354 -11.08 -0.72 -2.72
C ALA A 354 -10.52 0.48 -1.94
N HIS A 355 -9.19 0.67 -1.93
CA HIS A 355 -8.56 1.85 -1.31
C HIS A 355 -9.01 3.16 -1.95
N LEU A 356 -9.00 3.25 -3.28
CA LEU A 356 -9.46 4.42 -4.04
C LEU A 356 -10.90 4.78 -3.63
N VAL A 357 -11.81 3.82 -3.68
CA VAL A 357 -13.22 4.05 -3.46
C VAL A 357 -13.51 4.42 -2.00
N VAL A 358 -12.87 3.77 -1.02
CA VAL A 358 -12.99 4.14 0.40
C VAL A 358 -12.50 5.57 0.61
N SER A 359 -11.31 5.92 0.08
CA SER A 359 -10.76 7.28 0.17
C SER A 359 -11.70 8.33 -0.42
N GLN A 360 -12.20 8.09 -1.63
CA GLN A 360 -13.11 8.99 -2.34
C GLN A 360 -14.48 9.12 -1.65
N SER A 361 -14.94 8.07 -0.97
CA SER A 361 -16.14 8.12 -0.12
C SER A 361 -15.91 8.91 1.17
N MET A 362 -14.71 8.84 1.77
CA MET A 362 -14.38 9.64 2.96
C MET A 362 -14.30 11.14 2.64
N LEU A 363 -13.70 11.54 1.51
CA LEU A 363 -13.67 12.95 1.09
C LEU A 363 -15.10 13.51 0.87
N ARG A 364 -15.98 12.73 0.26
CA ARG A 364 -17.39 13.10 0.10
C ARG A 364 -18.14 13.14 1.44
N PHE A 365 -17.71 12.35 2.42
CA PHE A 365 -18.28 12.36 3.76
C PHE A 365 -17.94 13.65 4.51
N THR A 366 -16.72 14.18 4.42
CA THR A 366 -16.36 15.44 5.09
C THR A 366 -17.21 16.63 4.60
N ILE A 367 -17.48 16.72 3.30
CA ILE A 367 -18.40 17.72 2.73
C ILE A 367 -19.79 17.60 3.37
N ARG A 368 -20.29 16.38 3.51
CA ARG A 368 -21.60 16.10 4.13
C ARG A 368 -21.62 16.41 5.63
N GLN A 369 -20.47 16.42 6.28
CA GLN A 369 -20.31 16.85 7.67
C GLN A 369 -20.20 18.39 7.83
N GLY A 370 -20.17 19.13 6.72
CA GLY A 370 -20.17 20.59 6.70
C GLY A 370 -18.86 21.25 6.27
N SER A 371 -17.84 20.49 5.86
CA SER A 371 -16.65 21.06 5.21
C SER A 371 -17.01 21.72 3.88
N ALA A 372 -16.26 22.76 3.48
CA ALA A 372 -16.43 23.38 2.17
C ALA A 372 -15.93 22.42 1.07
N ILE A 373 -16.52 22.48 -0.13
CA ILE A 373 -16.10 21.61 -1.24
C ILE A 373 -14.67 21.96 -1.67
N GLU A 374 -14.34 23.25 -1.61
CA GLU A 374 -13.05 23.81 -1.97
C GLU A 374 -11.90 23.26 -1.11
N ASP A 375 -12.17 22.79 0.11
CA ASP A 375 -11.17 22.24 1.04
C ASP A 375 -10.70 20.82 0.64
N VAL A 376 -11.43 20.15 -0.25
CA VAL A 376 -11.17 18.76 -0.65
C VAL A 376 -11.14 18.56 -2.16
N SER A 377 -11.41 19.61 -2.94
CA SER A 377 -11.58 19.53 -4.40
C SER A 377 -10.30 19.12 -5.14
N ASP A 378 -9.13 19.43 -4.58
CA ASP A 378 -7.81 19.05 -5.08
C ASP A 378 -7.56 17.53 -5.04
N ARG A 379 -8.21 16.83 -4.11
CA ARG A 379 -8.07 15.38 -3.87
C ARG A 379 -9.30 14.57 -4.28
N MET A 380 -10.44 15.22 -4.47
CA MET A 380 -11.70 14.56 -4.82
C MET A 380 -11.83 14.39 -6.33
N LEU A 381 -11.88 13.13 -6.76
CA LEU A 381 -12.05 12.76 -8.16
C LEU A 381 -13.52 12.85 -8.58
N ASP A 382 -13.74 13.05 -9.88
CA ASP A 382 -15.06 12.95 -10.50
C ASP A 382 -15.72 11.57 -10.23
N GLU A 383 -17.05 11.55 -10.10
CA GLU A 383 -17.79 10.32 -9.77
C GLU A 383 -17.70 9.25 -10.86
N LEU A 384 -17.63 9.66 -12.15
CA LEU A 384 -17.46 8.71 -13.25
C LEU A 384 -16.02 8.20 -13.32
N ALA A 385 -15.03 9.05 -13.02
CA ALA A 385 -13.63 8.62 -12.90
C ALA A 385 -13.47 7.53 -11.84
N VAL A 386 -14.04 7.71 -10.64
CA VAL A 386 -14.01 6.68 -9.59
C VAL A 386 -14.73 5.39 -10.02
N SER A 387 -15.81 5.49 -10.80
CA SER A 387 -16.65 4.34 -11.16
C SER A 387 -16.18 3.57 -12.40
N PHE A 388 -15.50 4.22 -13.34
CA PHE A 388 -15.14 3.63 -14.65
C PHE A 388 -13.68 3.82 -15.05
N GLY A 389 -13.01 4.84 -14.50
CA GLY A 389 -11.71 5.30 -14.98
C GLY A 389 -10.52 4.54 -14.39
N TYR A 390 -10.74 3.64 -13.42
CA TYR A 390 -9.66 2.87 -12.84
C TYR A 390 -9.06 1.88 -13.84
N ARG A 391 -7.73 1.77 -13.86
CA ARG A 391 -7.00 0.79 -14.68
C ARG A 391 -6.54 -0.39 -13.84
N TYR A 392 -6.64 -1.58 -14.41
CA TYR A 392 -5.91 -2.74 -13.94
C TYR A 392 -4.47 -2.70 -14.47
N PRO A 393 -3.48 -3.13 -13.67
CA PRO A 393 -2.10 -3.16 -14.11
C PRO A 393 -1.94 -4.11 -15.30
N ASP A 394 -1.24 -3.65 -16.34
CA ASP A 394 -1.05 -4.35 -17.61
C ASP A 394 0.02 -5.45 -17.51
N ASP A 395 0.93 -5.27 -16.54
CA ASP A 395 1.97 -6.18 -16.09
C ASP A 395 2.02 -6.17 -14.55
N MET A 396 1.89 -7.36 -13.97
CA MET A 396 1.85 -7.56 -12.52
C MET A 396 3.19 -7.16 -11.84
N PRO A 397 3.14 -6.66 -10.59
CA PRO A 397 2.15 -5.73 -10.09
C PRO A 397 2.74 -4.38 -9.66
N ALA A 398 2.08 -3.30 -10.05
CA ALA A 398 2.09 -2.06 -9.29
C ALA A 398 1.50 -2.32 -7.89
N ARG A 399 2.30 -2.78 -6.93
CA ARG A 399 1.94 -2.75 -5.51
C ARG A 399 2.16 -1.35 -4.94
N GLY A 400 1.33 -0.43 -5.39
CA GLY A 400 1.00 0.81 -4.69
C GLY A 400 -0.44 0.74 -4.19
N ARG A 401 -0.78 1.52 -3.16
CA ARG A 401 -2.20 1.79 -2.84
C ARG A 401 -2.85 2.69 -3.88
N ASP A 402 -2.05 3.21 -4.81
CA ASP A 402 -2.47 4.16 -5.82
C ASP A 402 -3.04 3.41 -7.01
N CYS A 403 -4.36 3.51 -7.15
CA CYS A 403 -5.04 3.14 -8.37
C CYS A 403 -4.85 4.25 -9.39
N HIS A 404 -4.35 3.92 -10.59
CA HIS A 404 -4.39 4.86 -11.71
C HIS A 404 -5.84 5.06 -12.14
N VAL A 405 -6.25 6.32 -12.33
CA VAL A 405 -7.62 6.69 -12.69
C VAL A 405 -7.59 7.75 -13.78
N ASP A 406 -8.22 7.46 -14.90
CA ASP A 406 -8.45 8.41 -15.99
C ASP A 406 -9.85 9.02 -15.94
N ASP A 407 -10.06 10.06 -16.74
CA ASP A 407 -11.41 10.46 -17.09
C ASP A 407 -11.98 9.47 -18.14
N PRO A 408 -13.01 8.68 -17.82
CA PRO A 408 -13.60 7.74 -18.76
C PRO A 408 -14.19 8.41 -20.01
N ARG A 409 -14.43 9.73 -19.97
CA ARG A 409 -14.89 10.52 -21.12
C ARG A 409 -13.81 10.67 -22.20
N GLU A 410 -12.54 10.49 -21.86
CA GLU A 410 -11.43 10.47 -22.82
C GLU A 410 -11.42 9.18 -23.65
N ARG A 411 -12.15 8.14 -23.20
CA ARG A 411 -12.35 6.88 -23.93
C ARG A 411 -11.05 6.20 -24.36
N ILE A 412 -10.11 6.11 -23.43
CA ILE A 412 -8.80 5.48 -23.63
C ILE A 412 -8.99 3.97 -23.84
N ALA A 413 -8.48 3.45 -24.96
CA ALA A 413 -8.63 2.06 -25.38
C ALA A 413 -7.29 1.31 -25.29
N GLU A 414 -6.69 1.31 -24.10
CA GLU A 414 -5.42 0.63 -23.82
C GLU A 414 -5.66 -0.63 -22.98
N PRO A 415 -4.79 -1.66 -23.08
CA PRO A 415 -4.80 -2.78 -22.15
C PRO A 415 -4.79 -2.33 -20.67
N GLY A 416 -5.49 -3.08 -19.82
CA GLY A 416 -5.76 -2.70 -18.43
C GLY A 416 -6.88 -1.67 -18.24
N CYS A 417 -7.34 -0.98 -19.30
CA CYS A 417 -8.51 -0.09 -19.23
C CYS A 417 -9.81 -0.87 -19.43
N ARG A 418 -10.90 -0.41 -18.82
CA ARG A 418 -12.25 -0.86 -19.19
C ARG A 418 -12.52 -0.43 -20.64
N ALA A 419 -13.01 -1.35 -21.46
CA ALA A 419 -13.25 -1.08 -22.88
C ALA A 419 -14.14 0.17 -23.05
N PRO A 420 -13.78 1.15 -23.89
CA PRO A 420 -14.63 2.33 -24.07
C PRO A 420 -16.00 2.01 -24.64
N HIS A 421 -17.03 2.68 -24.12
CA HIS A 421 -18.39 2.55 -24.63
C HIS A 421 -18.51 3.13 -26.04
N VAL A 422 -19.06 2.31 -26.94
CA VAL A 422 -19.50 2.66 -28.28
C VAL A 422 -20.79 1.90 -28.60
N THR A 423 -21.60 2.45 -29.50
CA THR A 423 -22.81 1.79 -30.01
C THR A 423 -22.56 1.29 -31.42
N LEU A 424 -22.80 0.00 -31.66
CA LEU A 424 -22.65 -0.63 -32.96
C LEU A 424 -24.02 -0.92 -33.57
N ALA A 425 -24.11 -0.89 -34.90
CA ALA A 425 -25.35 -1.23 -35.61
C ALA A 425 -25.33 -2.72 -35.98
N CYS A 426 -26.11 -3.53 -35.26
CA CYS A 426 -26.25 -4.96 -35.48
C CYS A 426 -27.64 -5.27 -36.10
N SER A 427 -27.87 -6.52 -36.52
CA SER A 427 -29.15 -6.94 -37.11
C SER A 427 -30.36 -6.77 -36.18
N SER A 428 -30.14 -6.81 -34.87
CA SER A 428 -31.15 -6.55 -33.82
C SER A 428 -31.41 -5.06 -33.55
N GLY A 429 -30.67 -4.16 -34.22
CA GLY A 429 -30.68 -2.71 -33.98
C GLY A 429 -29.37 -2.21 -33.36
N PRO A 430 -29.34 -0.96 -32.85
CA PRO A 430 -28.20 -0.42 -32.14
C PRO A 430 -27.95 -1.18 -30.83
N VAL A 431 -26.72 -1.66 -30.62
CA VAL A 431 -26.31 -2.42 -29.43
C VAL A 431 -25.04 -1.81 -28.85
N ALA A 432 -24.97 -1.68 -27.53
CA ALA A 432 -23.75 -1.24 -26.88
C ALA A 432 -22.68 -2.34 -26.96
N LEU A 433 -21.41 -1.97 -27.19
CA LEU A 433 -20.31 -2.93 -27.31
C LEU A 433 -20.20 -3.89 -26.10
N HIS A 434 -20.48 -3.40 -24.89
CA HIS A 434 -20.47 -4.21 -23.68
C HIS A 434 -21.53 -5.32 -23.66
N ASP A 435 -22.69 -5.08 -24.29
CA ASP A 435 -23.79 -6.06 -24.36
C ASP A 435 -23.51 -7.16 -25.39
N LEU A 436 -22.50 -6.97 -26.26
CA LEU A 436 -22.01 -8.00 -27.20
C LEU A 436 -20.98 -8.93 -26.57
N CYS A 437 -20.31 -8.49 -25.50
CA CYS A 437 -19.30 -9.28 -24.80
C CYS A 437 -19.97 -10.25 -23.82
N ARG A 438 -19.89 -11.56 -24.07
CA ARG A 438 -20.50 -12.56 -23.20
C ARG A 438 -19.69 -12.76 -21.92
N TYR A 439 -20.35 -12.64 -20.77
CA TYR A 439 -19.69 -12.91 -19.48
C TYR A 439 -19.17 -14.35 -19.42
N GLY A 440 -17.94 -14.53 -18.95
CA GLY A 440 -17.24 -15.82 -18.92
C GLY A 440 -16.44 -16.18 -20.17
N ARG A 441 -16.42 -15.32 -21.19
CA ARG A 441 -15.63 -15.56 -22.41
C ARG A 441 -14.82 -14.32 -22.78
N PHE A 442 -13.64 -14.53 -23.33
CA PHE A 442 -12.91 -13.48 -24.02
C PHE A 442 -13.65 -13.12 -25.31
N THR A 443 -13.54 -11.87 -25.75
CA THR A 443 -14.13 -11.40 -27.01
C THR A 443 -13.08 -10.69 -27.84
N ALA A 444 -12.73 -11.26 -28.99
CA ALA A 444 -11.89 -10.63 -30.00
C ALA A 444 -12.77 -9.83 -30.97
N LEU A 445 -12.64 -8.50 -30.93
CA LEU A 445 -13.28 -7.60 -31.89
C LEU A 445 -12.36 -7.44 -33.10
N VAL A 446 -12.82 -7.88 -34.27
CA VAL A 446 -12.03 -7.95 -35.50
C VAL A 446 -12.60 -6.98 -36.53
N ASP A 447 -11.75 -6.10 -37.05
CA ASP A 447 -12.14 -5.20 -38.13
C ASP A 447 -12.29 -5.94 -39.46
N SER A 448 -13.52 -6.03 -39.96
CA SER A 448 -13.86 -6.74 -41.21
C SER A 448 -13.25 -6.14 -42.47
N HIS A 449 -12.76 -4.90 -42.45
CA HIS A 449 -12.16 -4.28 -43.62
C HIS A 449 -10.77 -4.86 -43.96
N HIS A 450 -10.15 -5.62 -43.06
CA HIS A 450 -8.93 -6.35 -43.37
C HIS A 450 -9.22 -7.56 -44.26
N HIS A 451 -8.41 -7.74 -45.30
CA HIS A 451 -8.49 -8.93 -46.15
C HIS A 451 -8.12 -10.17 -45.34
N GLY A 452 -8.99 -11.20 -45.35
CA GLY A 452 -8.80 -12.42 -44.57
C GLY A 452 -9.37 -12.37 -43.14
N SER A 453 -10.04 -11.27 -42.75
CA SER A 453 -10.69 -11.14 -41.43
C SER A 453 -11.72 -12.23 -41.15
N GLY A 454 -12.49 -12.65 -42.17
CA GLY A 454 -13.44 -13.77 -42.05
C GLY A 454 -12.77 -15.10 -41.74
N ASP A 455 -11.70 -15.44 -42.45
CA ASP A 455 -10.94 -16.68 -42.20
C ASP A 455 -10.23 -16.63 -40.84
N PHE A 456 -9.72 -15.47 -40.45
CA PHE A 456 -9.10 -15.26 -39.14
C PHE A 456 -10.12 -15.43 -37.99
N ALA A 457 -11.29 -14.79 -38.08
CA ALA A 457 -12.34 -14.93 -37.09
C ALA A 457 -12.87 -16.38 -37.01
N ALA A 458 -13.00 -17.06 -38.15
CA ALA A 458 -13.34 -18.48 -38.17
C ALA A 458 -12.27 -19.35 -37.49
N GLY A 459 -10.98 -19.07 -37.73
CA GLY A 459 -9.87 -19.76 -37.05
C GLY A 459 -9.86 -19.56 -35.53
N LEU A 460 -10.18 -18.35 -35.05
CA LEU A 460 -10.36 -18.11 -33.62
C LEU A 460 -11.57 -18.86 -33.04
N ALA A 461 -12.67 -18.93 -33.80
CA ALA A 461 -13.89 -19.64 -33.38
C ALA A 461 -13.71 -21.18 -33.32
N GLU A 462 -12.71 -21.73 -34.01
CA GLU A 462 -12.33 -23.16 -33.91
C GLU A 462 -11.50 -23.49 -32.65
N SER A 463 -11.06 -22.47 -31.90
CA SER A 463 -10.30 -22.66 -30.66
C SER A 463 -11.11 -23.39 -29.58
N THR A 464 -10.43 -24.23 -28.80
CA THR A 464 -11.01 -24.85 -27.59
C THR A 464 -11.08 -23.88 -26.41
N ARG A 465 -10.52 -22.67 -26.53
CA ARG A 465 -10.56 -21.64 -25.49
C ARG A 465 -11.95 -21.00 -25.39
N PRO A 466 -12.34 -20.47 -24.21
CA PRO A 466 -13.56 -19.68 -24.05
C PRO A 466 -13.41 -18.29 -24.68
N LEU A 467 -13.35 -18.24 -26.01
CA LEU A 467 -13.14 -17.04 -26.83
C LEU A 467 -14.25 -16.92 -27.88
N ASP A 468 -14.73 -15.71 -28.09
CA ASP A 468 -15.61 -15.32 -29.20
C ASP A 468 -14.87 -14.39 -30.14
N ALA A 469 -15.15 -14.47 -31.44
CA ALA A 469 -14.66 -13.53 -32.44
C ALA A 469 -15.86 -12.80 -33.08
N LEU A 470 -15.85 -11.47 -33.05
CA LEU A 470 -16.91 -10.63 -33.61
C LEU A 470 -16.33 -9.76 -34.74
N LEU A 471 -16.87 -9.90 -35.94
CA LEU A 471 -16.50 -9.06 -37.08
C LEU A 471 -17.32 -7.77 -37.08
N ILE A 472 -16.63 -6.63 -37.09
CA ILE A 472 -17.23 -5.31 -37.13
C ILE A 472 -16.95 -4.65 -38.49
N GLY A 473 -18.00 -4.25 -39.20
CA GLY A 473 -17.97 -3.58 -40.51
C GLY A 473 -18.69 -4.37 -41.62
N PRO A 474 -18.42 -4.09 -42.91
CA PRO A 474 -19.16 -4.66 -44.03
C PRO A 474 -19.15 -6.20 -44.05
N GLY A 475 -20.34 -6.80 -43.94
CA GLY A 475 -20.50 -8.25 -43.98
C GLY A 475 -20.19 -8.98 -42.66
N GLY A 476 -19.84 -8.26 -41.59
CA GLY A 476 -19.73 -8.80 -40.23
C GLY A 476 -21.06 -8.81 -39.47
N GLU A 477 -21.04 -9.28 -38.22
CA GLU A 477 -22.22 -9.38 -37.33
C GLU A 477 -22.79 -8.02 -36.95
N CYS A 478 -21.91 -7.02 -36.83
CA CYS A 478 -22.25 -5.64 -36.53
C CYS A 478 -21.48 -4.70 -37.46
N SER A 479 -21.97 -3.48 -37.61
CA SER A 479 -21.34 -2.42 -38.40
C SER A 479 -21.04 -1.19 -37.55
N ASP A 480 -20.03 -0.42 -37.96
CA ASP A 480 -19.61 0.86 -37.36
C ASP A 480 -19.94 2.01 -38.35
N PRO A 481 -21.22 2.39 -38.51
CA PRO A 481 -21.65 3.29 -39.58
C PRO A 481 -21.04 4.69 -39.47
N ASP A 482 -20.80 5.17 -38.25
CA ASP A 482 -20.24 6.49 -37.97
C ASP A 482 -18.71 6.48 -37.81
N GLY A 483 -18.07 5.31 -37.91
CA GLY A 483 -16.64 5.13 -37.69
C GLY A 483 -16.20 5.41 -36.25
N GLU A 484 -17.14 5.39 -35.29
CA GLU A 484 -16.90 5.77 -33.90
C GLU A 484 -16.04 4.73 -33.20
N TRP A 485 -16.32 3.44 -33.38
CA TRP A 485 -15.54 2.36 -32.79
C TRP A 485 -14.08 2.42 -33.25
N ARG A 486 -13.84 2.51 -34.56
CA ARG A 486 -12.47 2.63 -35.09
C ARG A 486 -11.72 3.84 -34.57
N ARG A 487 -12.40 4.98 -34.47
CA ARG A 487 -11.79 6.23 -33.97
C ARG A 487 -11.45 6.13 -32.49
N VAL A 488 -12.35 5.61 -31.67
CA VAL A 488 -12.16 5.49 -30.22
C VAL A 488 -11.08 4.46 -29.89
N TYR A 489 -11.04 3.33 -30.59
CA TYR A 489 -10.07 2.26 -30.35
C TYR A 489 -8.75 2.44 -31.13
N GLY A 490 -8.54 3.59 -31.79
CA GLY A 490 -7.31 3.88 -32.53
C GLY A 490 -7.06 2.98 -33.77
N LEU A 491 -8.09 2.31 -34.27
CA LEU A 491 -8.01 1.33 -35.36
C LEU A 491 -8.10 1.97 -36.75
N HIS A 492 -7.36 3.08 -36.97
CA HIS A 492 -7.44 3.85 -38.22
C HIS A 492 -6.99 3.07 -39.47
N GLN A 493 -6.12 2.07 -39.30
CA GLN A 493 -5.70 1.14 -40.35
C GLN A 493 -6.37 -0.24 -40.21
N GLY A 494 -7.41 -0.32 -39.36
CA GLY A 494 -8.05 -1.54 -38.88
C GLY A 494 -7.19 -2.35 -37.91
N GLY A 495 -7.81 -3.26 -37.16
CA GLY A 495 -7.10 -4.10 -36.21
C GLY A 495 -7.97 -5.07 -35.43
N THR A 496 -7.37 -5.62 -34.36
CA THR A 496 -8.01 -6.59 -33.47
C THR A 496 -7.89 -6.11 -32.03
N VAL A 497 -8.96 -6.22 -31.24
CA VAL A 497 -8.98 -5.88 -29.81
C VAL A 497 -9.47 -7.08 -29.02
N LEU A 498 -8.71 -7.51 -28.02
CA LEU A 498 -9.11 -8.60 -27.12
C LEU A 498 -9.67 -8.02 -25.83
N ILE A 499 -10.92 -8.37 -25.53
CA ILE A 499 -11.63 -7.96 -24.32
C ILE A 499 -11.79 -9.17 -23.39
N ARG A 500 -11.48 -8.99 -22.11
CA ARG A 500 -11.65 -9.96 -21.02
C ARG A 500 -13.13 -10.21 -20.70
N PRO A 501 -13.44 -11.33 -20.04
CA PRO A 501 -14.79 -11.63 -19.55
C PRO A 501 -15.42 -10.53 -18.67
N ASP A 502 -14.61 -9.70 -17.99
CA ASP A 502 -15.08 -8.61 -17.13
C ASP A 502 -15.17 -7.23 -17.82
N GLY A 503 -14.91 -7.17 -19.13
CA GLY A 503 -15.03 -5.97 -19.97
C GLY A 503 -13.79 -5.08 -20.01
N PHE A 504 -12.64 -5.58 -19.54
CA PHE A 504 -11.35 -4.90 -19.63
C PHE A 504 -10.58 -5.33 -20.87
N ILE A 505 -9.81 -4.41 -21.47
CA ILE A 505 -8.96 -4.72 -22.62
C ILE A 505 -7.76 -5.54 -22.13
N ALA A 506 -7.53 -6.70 -22.74
CA ALA A 506 -6.34 -7.53 -22.50
C ALA A 506 -5.21 -7.23 -23.49
N ALA A 507 -5.54 -6.98 -24.74
CA ALA A 507 -4.54 -6.72 -25.79
C ALA A 507 -5.16 -5.99 -26.99
N THR A 508 -4.32 -5.28 -27.73
CA THR A 508 -4.68 -4.61 -28.99
C THR A 508 -3.61 -4.88 -30.05
N TRP A 509 -4.04 -5.03 -31.31
CA TRP A 509 -3.13 -5.20 -32.45
C TRP A 509 -3.52 -4.29 -33.60
N ALA A 510 -2.51 -3.69 -34.23
CA ALA A 510 -2.65 -3.05 -35.52
C ALA A 510 -2.71 -4.14 -36.61
N GLY A 511 -3.87 -4.33 -37.24
CA GLY A 511 -4.12 -5.40 -38.21
C GLY A 511 -4.64 -6.72 -37.64
N LEU A 512 -4.51 -7.77 -38.44
CA LEU A 512 -4.85 -9.15 -38.06
C LEU A 512 -3.57 -9.85 -37.55
N PRO A 513 -3.46 -10.17 -36.25
CA PRO A 513 -2.35 -10.98 -35.73
C PRO A 513 -2.50 -12.45 -36.18
N GLU A 514 -1.54 -13.32 -35.85
CA GLU A 514 -1.77 -14.76 -36.00
C GLU A 514 -2.77 -15.24 -34.93
N CYS A 515 -3.56 -16.29 -35.21
CA CYS A 515 -4.47 -16.85 -34.21
C CYS A 515 -3.72 -17.26 -32.93
N THR A 516 -2.50 -17.78 -33.08
CA THR A 516 -1.60 -18.14 -31.98
C THR A 516 -1.23 -16.96 -31.09
N ASP A 517 -1.12 -15.74 -31.62
CA ASP A 517 -0.81 -14.54 -30.83
C ASP A 517 -1.99 -14.16 -29.94
N VAL A 518 -3.22 -14.24 -30.47
CA VAL A 518 -4.44 -13.98 -29.68
C VAL A 518 -4.58 -15.02 -28.58
N LEU A 519 -4.35 -16.30 -28.89
CA LEU A 519 -4.40 -17.38 -27.91
C LEU A 519 -3.29 -17.22 -26.85
N THR A 520 -2.11 -16.73 -27.23
CA THR A 520 -1.04 -16.40 -26.28
C THR A 520 -1.43 -15.25 -25.37
N ALA A 521 -2.12 -14.23 -25.88
CA ALA A 521 -2.64 -13.13 -25.06
C ALA A 521 -3.75 -13.60 -24.11
N VAL A 522 -4.60 -14.53 -24.53
CA VAL A 522 -5.56 -15.22 -23.64
C VAL A 522 -4.81 -15.98 -22.56
N ASP A 523 -3.80 -16.79 -22.92
CA ASP A 523 -2.97 -17.52 -21.96
C ASP A 523 -2.28 -16.58 -20.97
N LEU A 524 -1.76 -15.44 -21.43
CA LEU A 524 -1.12 -14.44 -20.57
C LEU A 524 -2.13 -13.81 -19.61
N ALA A 525 -3.32 -13.43 -20.12
CA ALA A 525 -4.41 -12.91 -19.30
C ALA A 525 -4.90 -13.95 -18.27
N GLU A 526 -4.86 -15.24 -18.63
CA GLU A 526 -5.16 -16.39 -17.77
C GLU A 526 -4.00 -16.79 -16.84
N ARG A 527 -2.82 -16.18 -17.00
CA ARG A 527 -1.64 -16.34 -16.11
C ARG A 527 -1.34 -15.07 -15.30
N LEU A 528 -2.15 -14.02 -15.41
CA LEU A 528 -2.03 -12.83 -14.57
C LEU A 528 -2.12 -13.25 -13.09
N GLY A 529 -0.98 -13.20 -12.39
CA GLY A 529 -0.85 -13.66 -11.01
C GLY A 529 0.02 -14.91 -10.82
N GLU A 530 0.52 -15.55 -11.87
CA GLU A 530 1.64 -16.49 -11.75
C GLU A 530 2.95 -15.73 -11.47
N ASP A 531 3.50 -15.97 -10.28
CA ASP A 531 4.74 -15.44 -9.70
C ASP A 531 4.84 -13.90 -9.61
N ASP A 532 4.57 -13.36 -8.42
CA ASP A 532 4.83 -11.96 -8.08
C ASP A 532 6.33 -11.66 -8.26
N PRO A 533 6.76 -10.88 -9.28
CA PRO A 533 8.16 -10.61 -9.51
C PRO A 533 8.78 -10.04 -8.24
N VAL A 534 9.99 -10.44 -7.89
CA VAL A 534 10.58 -10.06 -6.59
C VAL A 534 10.63 -8.52 -6.46
N GLY A 535 10.80 -7.84 -7.58
CA GLY A 535 10.84 -6.38 -7.71
C GLY A 535 9.65 -5.61 -7.14
N THR A 536 8.45 -6.15 -7.25
CA THR A 536 7.20 -5.48 -6.86
C THR A 536 6.84 -5.72 -5.40
N ARG A 537 7.40 -6.78 -4.81
CA ARG A 537 7.35 -7.07 -3.36
C ARG A 537 8.42 -6.31 -2.58
N PHE A 538 9.52 -5.97 -3.22
CA PHE A 538 10.65 -5.31 -2.57
C PHE A 538 10.30 -3.88 -2.15
N ARG A 539 10.37 -3.61 -0.84
CA ARG A 539 10.12 -2.30 -0.19
C ARG A 539 11.44 -1.66 0.29
N PRO A 540 12.21 -1.00 -0.58
CA PRO A 540 13.53 -0.47 -0.26
C PRO A 540 13.56 0.44 0.99
N PHE A 541 12.49 1.17 1.27
CA PHE A 541 12.36 2.06 2.44
C PHE A 541 11.47 1.50 3.57
N GLY A 542 10.98 0.26 3.45
CA GLY A 542 10.13 -0.36 4.47
C GLY A 542 10.83 -0.50 5.81
N VAL A 543 10.10 -0.38 6.92
CA VAL A 543 10.68 -0.42 8.28
C VAL A 543 11.14 -1.83 8.68
N ASP A 544 10.54 -2.88 8.12
CA ASP A 544 10.87 -4.26 8.48
C ASP A 544 11.98 -4.88 7.60
N PRO A 545 12.83 -5.77 8.17
CA PRO A 545 13.78 -6.55 7.39
C PRO A 545 13.08 -7.52 6.44
N GLN A 546 13.33 -7.41 5.13
CA GLN A 546 12.73 -8.27 4.08
C GLN A 546 13.59 -9.52 3.80
N ASP A 547 13.98 -10.23 4.85
CA ASP A 547 14.97 -11.32 4.74
C ASP A 547 14.48 -12.49 3.87
N GLU A 548 13.22 -12.91 4.04
CA GLU A 548 12.63 -14.01 3.27
C GLU A 548 12.55 -13.68 1.77
N LEU A 549 12.07 -12.49 1.43
CA LEU A 549 11.99 -12.02 0.05
C LEU A 549 13.38 -11.94 -0.60
N LEU A 550 14.38 -11.43 0.13
CA LEU A 550 15.76 -11.36 -0.38
C LEU A 550 16.38 -12.75 -0.52
N ALA A 551 16.03 -13.72 0.32
CA ALA A 551 16.46 -15.11 0.17
C ALA A 551 15.85 -15.75 -1.07
N GLU A 552 14.56 -15.56 -1.30
CA GLU A 552 13.89 -15.97 -2.53
C GLU A 552 14.55 -15.35 -3.77
N ALA A 553 14.77 -14.03 -3.74
CA ALA A 553 15.42 -13.28 -4.82
C ALA A 553 16.76 -13.89 -5.26
N ARG A 554 17.63 -14.25 -4.31
CA ARG A 554 18.94 -14.86 -4.62
C ARG A 554 18.82 -16.14 -5.45
N THR A 555 17.71 -16.86 -5.31
CA THR A 555 17.45 -18.13 -6.00
C THR A 555 16.66 -17.95 -7.29
N VAL A 556 15.54 -17.23 -7.25
CA VAL A 556 14.57 -17.12 -8.34
C VAL A 556 14.91 -15.98 -9.29
N GLU A 557 15.20 -14.78 -8.77
CA GLU A 557 15.40 -13.57 -9.57
C GLU A 557 16.55 -12.71 -8.98
N PRO A 558 17.83 -13.08 -9.19
CA PRO A 558 18.95 -12.50 -8.44
C PRO A 558 19.27 -11.04 -8.80
N VAL A 559 18.85 -10.64 -10.00
CA VAL A 559 18.97 -9.29 -10.54
C VAL A 559 17.60 -8.89 -11.06
N PHE A 560 16.89 -8.07 -10.30
CA PHE A 560 15.50 -7.69 -10.56
C PHE A 560 15.34 -6.16 -10.58
N HIS A 561 14.32 -5.62 -11.24
CA HIS A 561 14.06 -4.17 -11.20
C HIS A 561 13.11 -3.83 -10.04
N SER A 562 13.42 -2.81 -9.24
CA SER A 562 12.52 -2.28 -8.22
C SER A 562 11.82 -1.02 -8.76
N PRO A 563 10.50 -1.04 -8.98
CA PRO A 563 9.75 0.12 -9.47
C PRO A 563 9.82 1.31 -8.49
N GLU A 564 9.79 1.03 -7.18
CA GLU A 564 9.83 2.03 -6.12
C GLU A 564 11.14 2.85 -6.18
N LEU A 565 12.29 2.18 -6.31
CA LEU A 565 13.59 2.85 -6.48
C LEU A 565 13.87 3.32 -7.92
N ASP A 566 13.12 2.80 -8.90
CA ASP A 566 13.48 2.87 -10.32
C ASP A 566 14.95 2.48 -10.57
N ALA A 567 15.33 1.34 -9.99
CA ALA A 567 16.70 0.83 -10.06
C ALA A 567 16.72 -0.69 -10.01
N TRP A 568 17.76 -1.27 -10.61
CA TRP A 568 18.01 -2.70 -10.55
C TRP A 568 18.58 -3.11 -9.20
N ILE A 569 18.13 -4.20 -8.61
CA ILE A 569 18.61 -4.73 -7.32
C ILE A 569 19.47 -5.94 -7.59
N VAL A 570 20.65 -5.99 -6.98
CA VAL A 570 21.60 -7.10 -7.11
C VAL A 570 21.78 -7.78 -5.75
N THR A 571 21.49 -9.09 -5.69
CA THR A 571 21.31 -9.81 -4.42
C THR A 571 22.39 -10.86 -4.11
N ARG A 572 23.11 -11.37 -5.11
CA ARG A 572 24.14 -12.43 -4.95
C ARG A 572 25.50 -11.87 -4.55
N HIS A 573 26.23 -12.64 -3.75
CA HIS A 573 27.53 -12.23 -3.22
C HIS A 573 28.57 -11.97 -4.31
N GLU A 574 28.71 -12.90 -5.26
CA GLU A 574 29.67 -12.78 -6.38
C GLU A 574 29.39 -11.56 -7.25
N ASP A 575 28.13 -11.28 -7.57
CA ASP A 575 27.74 -10.11 -8.38
C ASP A 575 28.05 -8.80 -7.65
N VAL A 576 27.71 -8.70 -6.36
CA VAL A 576 28.05 -7.52 -5.53
C VAL A 576 29.57 -7.32 -5.45
N LYS A 577 30.34 -8.40 -5.24
CA LYS A 577 31.80 -8.36 -5.21
C LYS A 577 32.38 -7.86 -6.54
N ALA A 578 31.89 -8.38 -7.66
CA ALA A 578 32.32 -7.99 -9.00
C ALA A 578 32.03 -6.51 -9.30
N ILE A 579 30.85 -6.02 -8.92
CA ILE A 579 30.47 -4.60 -9.07
C ILE A 579 31.40 -3.71 -8.24
N LEU A 580 31.65 -4.04 -6.97
CA LEU A 580 32.53 -3.28 -6.10
C LEU A 580 33.99 -3.27 -6.57
N GLY A 581 34.46 -4.36 -7.18
CA GLY A 581 35.80 -4.47 -7.76
C GLY A 581 36.00 -3.68 -9.05
N ASN A 582 34.92 -3.30 -9.77
CA ASN A 582 35.00 -2.70 -11.09
C ASN A 582 34.51 -1.23 -11.12
N THR A 583 35.27 -0.35 -10.48
CA THR A 583 34.96 1.09 -10.40
C THR A 583 34.97 1.81 -11.75
N LYS A 584 35.49 1.20 -12.82
CA LYS A 584 35.45 1.76 -14.17
C LYS A 584 34.11 1.56 -14.85
N ALA A 585 33.43 0.43 -14.58
CA ALA A 585 32.12 0.11 -15.16
C ALA A 585 30.95 0.61 -14.29
N PHE A 586 31.18 0.79 -12.99
CA PHE A 586 30.18 1.22 -12.02
C PHE A 586 30.68 2.44 -11.23
N SER A 587 30.04 3.59 -11.45
CA SER A 587 30.27 4.83 -10.69
C SER A 587 29.35 4.92 -9.48
N LEU A 588 29.59 5.88 -8.59
CA LEU A 588 28.66 6.18 -7.51
C LEU A 588 27.37 6.79 -8.08
N ALA A 589 26.25 6.50 -7.44
CA ALA A 589 24.97 7.14 -7.69
C ALA A 589 24.32 7.52 -6.37
N THR A 590 23.35 8.44 -6.45
CA THR A 590 22.50 8.84 -5.32
C THR A 590 21.11 8.24 -5.50
N VAL A 591 20.35 8.21 -4.41
CA VAL A 591 18.91 7.92 -4.49
C VAL A 591 18.27 8.96 -5.42
N PRO A 592 17.32 8.56 -6.31
CA PRO A 592 16.66 9.50 -7.21
C PRO A 592 16.04 10.71 -6.50
N ASP A 593 16.17 11.90 -7.09
CA ASP A 593 15.72 13.17 -6.49
C ASP A 593 14.24 13.16 -6.06
N ARG A 594 13.39 12.43 -6.80
CA ARG A 594 11.95 12.27 -6.49
C ARG A 594 11.69 11.67 -5.10
N LEU A 595 12.62 10.86 -4.58
CA LEU A 595 12.51 10.14 -3.31
C LEU A 595 13.27 10.82 -2.16
N ALA A 596 14.05 11.88 -2.45
CA ALA A 596 14.90 12.56 -1.47
C ALA A 596 14.56 14.05 -1.31
N ARG A 597 13.42 14.49 -1.86
CA ARG A 597 13.04 15.92 -1.91
C ARG A 597 12.50 16.39 -0.56
N LEU A 598 13.09 17.47 -0.03
CA LEU A 598 12.59 18.19 1.15
C LEU A 598 11.54 19.23 0.75
N THR A 599 10.83 19.81 1.73
CA THR A 599 9.97 20.97 1.49
C THR A 599 10.79 22.21 1.10
N ASP A 600 10.17 23.12 0.35
CA ASP A 600 10.81 24.37 -0.08
C ASP A 600 11.23 25.22 1.12
N GLU A 601 10.46 25.19 2.22
CA GLU A 601 10.80 25.88 3.45
C GLU A 601 12.02 25.25 4.14
N ALA A 602 12.11 23.92 4.19
CA ALA A 602 13.27 23.23 4.75
C ALA A 602 14.53 23.53 3.92
N TYR A 603 14.41 23.60 2.59
CA TYR A 603 15.49 24.05 1.71
C TYR A 603 15.88 25.51 1.97
N ALA A 604 14.91 26.42 2.13
CA ALA A 604 15.18 27.82 2.43
C ALA A 604 15.88 27.99 3.79
N GLU A 605 15.57 27.14 4.77
CA GLU A 605 16.27 27.12 6.06
C GLU A 605 17.72 26.70 5.90
N LEU A 606 18.00 25.60 5.20
CA LEU A 606 19.37 25.11 4.94
C LEU A 606 20.22 26.16 4.18
N ALA A 607 19.60 26.92 3.28
CA ALA A 607 20.26 27.99 2.54
C ALA A 607 20.78 29.15 3.42
N LYS A 608 20.42 29.20 4.72
CA LYS A 608 20.95 30.20 5.66
C LYS A 608 22.41 29.95 6.07
N THR A 609 22.98 28.79 5.75
CA THR A 609 24.37 28.44 6.07
C THR A 609 25.16 28.05 4.82
N PHE A 610 26.08 27.10 4.95
CA PHE A 610 26.94 26.60 3.87
C PHE A 610 26.28 25.49 3.04
N SER A 611 25.05 25.09 3.37
CA SER A 611 24.31 24.07 2.61
C SER A 611 23.75 24.67 1.34
N GLU A 612 24.36 24.36 0.19
CA GLU A 612 23.63 24.40 -1.07
C GLU A 612 22.80 23.12 -1.17
N VAL A 613 21.54 23.28 -1.57
CA VAL A 613 20.58 22.22 -1.86
C VAL A 613 21.27 21.09 -2.64
N PRO A 614 21.28 19.83 -2.16
CA PRO A 614 21.89 18.74 -2.91
C PRO A 614 20.98 18.39 -4.10
N VAL A 615 21.20 19.04 -5.24
CA VAL A 615 20.85 18.47 -6.55
C VAL A 615 22.12 17.81 -7.07
N ALA A 616 22.15 16.47 -6.97
CA ALA A 616 23.22 15.60 -7.42
C ALA A 616 24.61 15.84 -6.76
N ILE A 617 25.07 14.86 -5.99
CA ILE A 617 26.49 14.66 -5.74
C ILE A 617 27.14 14.37 -7.10
N ARG A 618 27.59 15.41 -7.82
CA ARG A 618 28.40 15.23 -9.03
C ARG A 618 29.79 14.79 -8.60
N GLU A 619 30.16 13.58 -9.05
CA GLU A 619 31.42 12.88 -8.75
C GLU A 619 32.65 13.79 -8.96
N ASP A 620 32.58 14.67 -9.95
CA ASP A 620 33.68 15.49 -10.46
C ASP A 620 34.18 16.58 -9.49
N ALA A 621 33.29 17.20 -8.70
CA ALA A 621 33.64 18.33 -7.81
C ALA A 621 34.07 17.88 -6.40
N VAL A 622 33.51 16.75 -5.94
CA VAL A 622 33.80 16.17 -4.62
C VAL A 622 35.13 15.39 -4.62
N ASP A 623 35.56 14.88 -5.77
CA ASP A 623 36.77 14.06 -5.86
C ASP A 623 38.08 14.83 -5.58
N GLU A 624 38.22 16.07 -6.04
CA GLU A 624 39.44 16.85 -5.79
C GLU A 624 39.57 17.32 -4.33
N ALA A 625 38.47 17.72 -3.70
CA ALA A 625 38.45 18.04 -2.28
C ALA A 625 38.67 16.78 -1.41
N ARG A 626 38.01 15.66 -1.73
CA ARG A 626 38.22 14.37 -1.05
C ARG A 626 39.65 13.87 -1.17
N LYS A 627 40.29 13.98 -2.34
CA LYS A 627 41.70 13.59 -2.53
C LYS A 627 42.63 14.36 -1.60
N ARG A 628 42.39 15.67 -1.40
CA ARG A 628 43.23 16.53 -0.53
C ARG A 628 43.15 16.15 0.94
N VAL A 629 41.97 15.76 1.45
CA VAL A 629 41.79 15.36 2.85
C VAL A 629 41.94 13.86 3.11
N ARG A 630 42.00 13.02 2.07
CA ARG A 630 42.09 11.56 2.22
C ARG A 630 43.33 11.13 3.00
N THR A 631 44.50 11.71 2.70
CA THR A 631 45.76 11.36 3.37
C THR A 631 45.73 11.62 4.89
N PRO A 632 45.36 12.82 5.38
CA PRO A 632 45.28 13.05 6.83
C PRO A 632 44.22 12.18 7.51
N ILE A 633 43.07 11.93 6.86
CA ILE A 633 42.04 11.02 7.39
C ILE A 633 42.59 9.58 7.52
N MET A 634 43.19 9.03 6.46
CA MET A 634 43.77 7.68 6.49
C MET A 634 44.85 7.55 7.56
N LYS A 635 45.69 8.58 7.75
CA LYS A 635 46.72 8.61 8.78
C LYS A 635 46.12 8.68 10.20
N ALA A 636 45.00 9.36 10.39
CA ALA A 636 44.35 9.47 11.70
C ALA A 636 43.62 8.18 12.11
N PHE A 637 43.05 7.46 11.14
CA PHE A 637 42.31 6.20 11.35
C PHE A 637 43.14 4.95 11.02
N ASP A 638 44.46 5.07 11.02
CA ASP A 638 45.38 3.94 10.81
C ASP A 638 45.15 2.83 11.86
N PRO A 639 45.10 1.54 11.48
CA PRO A 639 44.79 0.44 12.40
C PRO A 639 45.68 0.37 13.64
N GLU A 640 46.97 0.68 13.53
CA GLU A 640 47.90 0.62 14.66
C GLU A 640 47.59 1.72 15.68
N ARG A 641 47.26 2.93 15.20
CA ARG A 641 46.85 4.06 16.04
C ARG A 641 45.51 3.82 16.72
N ILE A 642 44.58 3.17 16.03
CA ILE A 642 43.29 2.78 16.60
C ILE A 642 43.48 1.72 17.69
N ALA A 643 44.34 0.72 17.47
CA ALA A 643 44.65 -0.30 18.47
C ALA A 643 45.22 0.32 19.77
N GLN A 644 46.09 1.33 19.65
CA GLN A 644 46.66 2.06 20.81
C GLN A 644 45.62 2.83 21.64
N ARG A 645 44.38 3.00 21.15
CA ARG A 645 43.30 3.71 21.83
C ARG A 645 42.33 2.81 22.59
N GLU A 646 42.56 1.50 22.64
CA GLU A 646 41.66 0.55 23.30
C GLU A 646 41.26 0.96 24.73
N GLU A 647 42.22 1.39 25.54
CA GLU A 647 41.96 1.82 26.93
C GLU A 647 41.06 3.08 26.99
N ALA A 648 41.30 4.06 26.11
CA ALA A 648 40.48 5.27 26.04
C ALA A 648 39.04 4.97 25.57
N VAL A 649 38.88 4.01 24.64
CA VAL A 649 37.57 3.56 24.18
C VAL A 649 36.82 2.85 25.30
N LEU A 650 37.49 1.95 26.04
CA LEU A 650 36.89 1.27 27.19
C LEU A 650 36.46 2.27 28.28
N ALA A 651 37.28 3.29 28.55
CA ALA A 651 36.94 4.33 29.51
C ALA A 651 35.66 5.09 29.10
N GLU A 652 35.50 5.44 27.82
CA GLU A 652 34.28 6.11 27.36
C GLU A 652 33.05 5.18 27.42
N ILE A 653 33.22 3.89 27.11
CA ILE A 653 32.16 2.89 27.27
C ILE A 653 31.73 2.79 28.74
N ASP A 654 32.68 2.75 29.67
CA ASP A 654 32.40 2.70 31.11
C ASP A 654 31.68 3.97 31.58
N VAL A 655 32.12 5.16 31.12
CA VAL A 655 31.45 6.43 31.43
C VAL A 655 29.98 6.42 31.00
N LEU A 656 29.69 5.92 29.79
CA LEU A 656 28.31 5.84 29.30
C LEU A 656 27.49 4.79 30.07
N ILE A 657 28.07 3.61 30.36
CA ILE A 657 27.39 2.58 31.17
C ILE A 657 27.09 3.09 32.57
N ASP A 658 28.02 3.79 33.22
CA ASP A 658 27.88 4.29 34.59
C ASP A 658 26.73 5.29 34.75
N GLN A 659 26.34 5.99 33.68
CA GLN A 659 25.18 6.92 33.69
C GLN A 659 23.85 6.21 33.93
N PHE A 660 23.72 4.95 33.52
CA PHE A 660 22.46 4.21 33.62
C PHE A 660 22.54 2.91 34.43
N ALA A 661 23.74 2.36 34.68
CA ALA A 661 23.94 1.06 35.33
C ALA A 661 23.19 0.89 36.67
N GLY A 662 23.08 1.97 37.45
CA GLY A 662 22.40 1.97 38.75
C GLY A 662 20.86 2.02 38.69
N ARG A 663 20.26 2.26 37.51
CA ARG A 663 18.80 2.41 37.35
C ARG A 663 18.09 1.07 37.11
N GLY A 664 18.79 0.06 36.61
CA GLY A 664 18.20 -1.23 36.21
C GLY A 664 17.49 -1.21 34.85
N GLU A 665 17.46 -0.06 34.19
CA GLU A 665 16.86 0.15 32.87
C GLU A 665 17.58 1.28 32.08
N ALA A 666 17.55 1.16 30.75
CA ALA A 666 18.11 2.16 29.83
C ALA A 666 17.45 2.10 28.44
N GLU A 667 17.48 3.21 27.72
CA GLU A 667 17.21 3.28 26.29
C GLU A 667 18.55 3.35 25.54
N LEU A 668 19.01 2.21 25.03
CA LEU A 668 20.39 2.07 24.55
C LEU A 668 20.69 2.88 23.28
N MET A 669 19.69 3.24 22.47
CA MET A 669 19.94 4.03 21.26
C MET A 669 20.36 5.46 21.60
N ALA A 670 19.59 6.16 22.42
CA ALA A 670 19.85 7.54 22.81
C ALA A 670 20.97 7.66 23.85
N GLU A 671 21.03 6.74 24.83
CA GLU A 671 21.94 6.85 25.97
C GLU A 671 23.33 6.23 25.69
N PHE A 672 23.47 5.36 24.69
CA PHE A 672 24.74 4.67 24.41
C PHE A 672 25.13 4.67 22.92
N ALA A 673 24.34 4.05 22.05
CA ALA A 673 24.74 3.75 20.67
C ALA A 673 24.91 5.00 19.80
N ARG A 674 24.11 6.05 20.04
CA ARG A 674 24.27 7.37 19.40
C ARG A 674 25.47 8.14 19.96
N GLN A 675 25.77 7.96 21.24
CA GLN A 675 26.80 8.73 21.95
C GLN A 675 28.21 8.27 21.62
N LEU A 676 28.46 6.96 21.74
CA LEU A 676 29.79 6.37 21.73
C LEU A 676 30.63 6.72 20.48
N PRO A 677 30.11 6.62 19.23
CA PRO A 677 30.95 6.79 18.05
C PRO A 677 31.52 8.20 17.91
N VAL A 678 30.74 9.23 18.29
CA VAL A 678 31.20 10.61 18.23
C VAL A 678 32.15 10.91 19.39
N ARG A 679 31.84 10.47 20.60
CA ARG A 679 32.69 10.68 21.79
C ARG A 679 34.07 10.06 21.64
N VAL A 680 34.19 8.90 21.01
CA VAL A 680 35.49 8.27 20.72
C VAL A 680 36.27 9.00 19.61
N LYS A 681 35.56 9.51 18.59
CA LYS A 681 36.19 10.26 17.48
C LYS A 681 36.57 11.69 17.87
N ALA A 682 35.83 12.31 18.77
CA ALA A 682 35.96 13.73 19.10
C ALA A 682 37.37 14.13 19.56
N PRO A 683 38.09 13.36 20.41
CA PRO A 683 39.50 13.60 20.71
C PRO A 683 40.43 13.50 19.49
N ILE A 684 40.17 12.59 18.55
CA ILE A 684 40.97 12.46 17.30
C ILE A 684 40.80 13.71 16.44
N LEU A 685 39.58 14.23 16.43
CA LEU A 685 39.19 15.44 15.72
C LEU A 685 39.59 16.72 16.45
N GLY A 686 40.09 16.68 17.68
CA GLY A 686 40.39 17.88 18.46
C GLY A 686 39.15 18.70 18.85
N ILE A 687 37.99 18.05 18.99
CA ILE A 687 36.75 18.63 19.51
C ILE A 687 36.85 18.71 21.04
N ALA A 688 36.40 19.82 21.61
CA ALA A 688 36.43 20.03 23.05
C ALA A 688 35.35 19.17 23.76
N PRO A 689 35.64 18.59 24.95
CA PRO A 689 34.68 17.75 25.68
C PRO A 689 33.32 18.41 25.93
N GLU A 690 33.31 19.72 26.11
CA GLU A 690 32.09 20.49 26.40
C GLU A 690 31.12 20.55 25.21
N ASP A 691 31.60 20.31 24.00
CA ASP A 691 30.79 20.34 22.77
C ASP A 691 30.38 18.93 22.28
N TYR A 692 30.69 17.85 23.02
CA TYR A 692 30.45 16.48 22.54
C TYR A 692 28.97 16.23 22.22
N ASP A 693 28.07 16.70 23.08
CA ASP A 693 26.64 16.47 22.93
C ASP A 693 26.08 17.23 21.71
N GLU A 694 26.50 18.49 21.48
CA GLU A 694 26.14 19.26 20.29
C GLU A 694 26.63 18.59 19.00
N PHE A 695 27.80 17.96 19.03
CA PHE A 695 28.27 17.20 17.88
C PHE A 695 27.44 15.93 17.68
N VAL A 696 27.16 15.13 18.72
CA VAL A 696 26.36 13.89 18.66
C VAL A 696 24.99 14.15 18.00
N ASP A 697 24.09 14.80 18.73
CA ASP A 697 23.57 16.08 18.34
C ASP A 697 23.23 16.36 16.84
N GLY A 698 24.00 17.32 16.35
CA GLY A 698 23.98 17.80 14.98
C GLY A 698 24.34 16.76 13.93
N THR A 699 25.33 15.87 14.15
CA THR A 699 25.65 14.87 13.13
C THR A 699 24.58 13.79 12.98
N TYR A 700 23.91 13.39 14.06
CA TYR A 700 22.78 12.46 13.98
C TYR A 700 21.63 13.06 13.16
N ARG A 701 21.29 14.32 13.44
CA ARG A 701 20.21 15.04 12.74
C ARG A 701 20.56 15.35 11.31
N PHE A 702 21.81 15.68 11.01
CA PHE A 702 22.31 15.78 9.64
C PHE A 702 22.06 14.49 8.87
N MET A 703 22.37 13.33 9.46
CA MET A 703 22.14 12.03 8.82
C MET A 703 20.66 11.68 8.70
N LYS A 704 19.84 12.00 9.71
CA LYS A 704 18.38 11.83 9.65
C LYS A 704 17.76 12.71 8.56
N LEU A 705 18.23 13.95 8.41
CA LEU A 705 17.81 14.86 7.34
C LEU A 705 18.09 14.25 5.95
N HIS A 706 19.29 13.69 5.74
CA HIS A 706 19.68 13.15 4.43
C HIS A 706 19.11 11.77 4.13
N SER A 707 18.80 10.97 5.16
CA SER A 707 18.44 9.56 4.98
C SER A 707 16.96 9.26 5.21
N VAL A 708 16.23 10.16 5.88
CA VAL A 708 14.89 9.90 6.42
C VAL A 708 13.91 11.04 6.13
N ALA A 709 14.36 12.30 6.12
CA ALA A 709 13.45 13.44 6.24
C ALA A 709 12.44 13.61 5.12
N ALA A 710 12.74 13.19 3.89
CA ALA A 710 11.76 13.20 2.80
C ALA A 710 10.47 12.40 3.13
N GLN A 711 10.55 11.46 4.08
CA GLN A 711 9.43 10.62 4.52
C GLN A 711 8.75 11.15 5.79
N LEU A 712 9.22 12.28 6.33
CA LEU A 712 8.67 12.90 7.53
C LEU A 712 7.73 14.07 7.18
N PRO A 713 6.78 14.41 8.08
CA PRO A 713 5.97 15.62 7.95
C PRO A 713 6.81 16.89 7.78
N ALA A 714 6.26 17.90 7.08
CA ALA A 714 6.95 19.15 6.77
C ALA A 714 7.56 19.85 8.01
N ASP A 715 6.84 19.84 9.13
CA ASP A 715 7.30 20.45 10.39
C ASP A 715 8.54 19.76 10.95
N ASP A 716 8.62 18.43 10.84
CA ASP A 716 9.78 17.65 11.26
C ASP A 716 10.98 17.89 10.34
N GLN A 717 10.75 18.03 9.03
CA GLN A 717 11.80 18.40 8.09
C GLN A 717 12.39 19.77 8.43
N MET A 718 11.54 20.75 8.73
CA MET A 718 11.94 22.09 9.14
C MET A 718 12.73 22.08 10.46
N ALA A 719 12.27 21.30 11.46
CA ALA A 719 12.97 21.17 12.74
C ALA A 719 14.38 20.59 12.55
N LEU A 720 14.52 19.55 11.73
CA LEU A 720 15.81 18.95 11.39
C LEU A 720 16.71 19.96 10.64
N ALA A 721 16.17 20.70 9.67
CA ALA A 721 16.92 21.70 8.91
C ALA A 721 17.53 22.78 9.82
N ARG A 722 16.75 23.32 10.78
CA ARG A 722 17.24 24.31 11.76
C ARG A 722 18.39 23.78 12.59
N GLN A 723 18.29 22.54 13.05
CA GLN A 723 19.31 21.90 13.87
C GLN A 723 20.60 21.65 13.07
N VAL A 724 20.48 21.27 11.79
CA VAL A 724 21.62 21.12 10.87
C VAL A 724 22.31 22.46 10.62
N VAL A 725 21.53 23.55 10.46
CA VAL A 725 22.04 24.92 10.35
C VAL A 725 22.89 25.29 11.57
N SER A 726 22.39 25.07 12.79
CA SER A 726 23.14 25.34 14.02
C SER A 726 24.43 24.52 14.11
N TYR A 727 24.39 23.24 13.73
CA TYR A 727 25.55 22.36 13.70
C TYR A 727 26.63 22.85 12.73
N GLN A 728 26.25 23.28 11.53
CA GLN A 728 27.20 23.80 10.55
C GLN A 728 27.85 25.11 10.98
N GLN A 729 27.12 25.98 11.69
CA GLN A 729 27.69 27.19 12.28
C GLN A 729 28.74 26.88 13.37
N LEU A 730 28.54 25.80 14.13
CA LEU A 730 29.53 25.33 15.10
C LEU A 730 30.81 24.83 14.40
N LEU A 731 30.67 24.01 13.36
CA LEU A 731 31.80 23.53 12.56
C LEU A 731 32.61 24.68 11.92
N ASP A 732 31.91 25.67 11.40
CA ASP A 732 32.53 26.85 10.80
C ASP A 732 33.33 27.67 11.83
N ARG A 733 32.82 27.79 13.06
CA ARG A 733 33.54 28.44 14.16
C ARG A 733 34.84 27.70 14.48
N TYR A 734 34.79 26.37 14.57
CA TYR A 734 35.97 25.53 14.76
C TYR A 734 36.97 25.68 13.60
N GLY A 735 36.49 25.69 12.35
CA GLY A 735 37.35 25.87 11.17
C GLY A 735 38.09 27.20 11.17
N GLN A 736 37.40 28.28 11.50
CA GLN A 736 38.02 29.60 11.65
C GLN A 736 39.02 29.66 12.81
N GLU A 737 38.70 29.04 13.94
CA GLU A 737 39.61 28.98 15.09
C GLU A 737 40.90 28.22 14.74
N ARG A 738 40.78 27.03 14.13
CA ARG A 738 41.93 26.19 13.74
C ARG A 738 42.75 26.81 12.62
N TRP A 739 42.17 27.65 11.78
CA TRP A 739 42.90 28.45 10.80
C TRP A 739 43.75 29.54 11.47
N GLN A 740 43.18 30.27 12.44
CA GLN A 740 43.90 31.32 13.16
C GLN A 740 44.95 30.77 14.12
N ARG A 741 44.65 29.62 14.74
CA ARG A 741 45.48 28.96 15.75
C ARG A 741 45.50 27.45 15.49
N PRO A 742 46.35 26.98 14.55
CA PRO A 742 46.50 25.56 14.29
C PRO A 742 46.92 24.79 15.54
N ARG A 743 46.39 23.58 15.70
CA ARG A 743 46.70 22.63 16.77
C ARG A 743 47.17 21.31 16.17
N GLU A 744 47.73 20.43 16.98
CA GLU A 744 48.07 19.07 16.57
C GLU A 744 46.83 18.16 16.62
N ASP A 745 45.86 18.41 15.74
CA ASP A 745 44.62 17.65 15.62
C ASP A 745 44.16 17.48 14.15
N LEU A 746 43.26 16.52 13.90
CA LEU A 746 42.78 16.24 12.54
C LEU A 746 41.96 17.41 11.95
N PHE A 747 41.34 18.26 12.78
CA PHE A 747 40.58 19.42 12.29
C PHE A 747 41.53 20.43 11.65
N SER A 748 42.65 20.73 12.31
CA SER A 748 43.72 21.58 11.76
C SER A 748 44.32 21.01 10.49
N ASP A 749 44.54 19.69 10.41
CA ASP A 749 45.02 19.03 9.19
C ASP A 749 44.03 19.17 8.03
N VAL A 750 42.72 19.02 8.29
CA VAL A 750 41.67 19.19 7.28
C VAL A 750 41.56 20.65 6.82
N VAL A 751 41.61 21.61 7.76
CA VAL A 751 41.60 23.03 7.44
C VAL A 751 42.80 23.40 6.57
N ALA A 752 44.00 22.94 6.93
CA ALA A 752 45.23 23.18 6.16
C ALA A 752 45.21 22.54 4.76
N ALA A 753 44.51 21.41 4.58
CA ALA A 753 44.36 20.75 3.29
C ALA A 753 43.32 21.42 2.36
N MET A 754 42.33 22.10 2.95
CA MET A 754 41.20 22.69 2.22
C MET A 754 41.38 24.18 1.90
N ALA A 755 42.23 24.90 2.64
CA ALA A 755 42.45 26.34 2.48
C ALA A 755 43.91 26.67 2.14
N SER A 756 44.15 27.85 1.54
CA SER A 756 45.50 28.28 1.16
C SER A 756 45.75 29.76 1.46
N GLY A 757 47.00 30.12 1.78
CA GLY A 757 47.41 31.50 2.04
C GLY A 757 47.58 31.83 3.53
N THR A 758 47.58 33.12 3.87
CA THR A 758 47.85 33.64 5.23
C THR A 758 46.79 34.63 5.74
N GLY A 759 45.76 34.94 4.93
CA GLY A 759 44.64 35.83 5.30
C GLY A 759 43.44 35.06 5.87
N PRO A 760 42.32 35.73 6.23
CA PRO A 760 41.11 35.04 6.68
C PRO A 760 40.55 34.08 5.62
N LEU A 761 39.92 32.99 6.06
CA LEU A 761 39.26 32.03 5.15
C LEU A 761 38.18 32.71 4.32
N SER A 762 38.20 32.48 3.01
CA SER A 762 37.12 32.87 2.12
C SER A 762 35.83 32.09 2.40
N VAL A 763 34.68 32.57 1.91
CA VAL A 763 33.39 31.88 2.04
C VAL A 763 33.44 30.47 1.43
N ALA A 764 34.11 30.32 0.28
CA ALA A 764 34.28 29.04 -0.39
C ALA A 764 35.15 28.06 0.42
N GLU A 765 36.23 28.54 1.04
CA GLU A 765 37.09 27.71 1.91
C GLU A 765 36.37 27.31 3.19
N ARG A 766 35.61 28.23 3.82
CA ARG A 766 34.77 27.93 4.99
C ARG A 766 33.75 26.85 4.65
N LYS A 767 33.06 26.98 3.51
CA LYS A 767 32.12 25.96 3.02
C LYS A 767 32.82 24.60 2.83
N ALA A 768 33.97 24.57 2.16
CA ALA A 768 34.72 23.33 1.93
C ALA A 768 35.16 22.65 3.24
N VAL A 769 35.59 23.43 4.24
CA VAL A 769 35.93 22.92 5.58
C VAL A 769 34.69 22.35 6.27
N VAL A 770 33.57 23.08 6.28
CA VAL A 770 32.31 22.63 6.91
C VAL A 770 31.80 21.35 6.26
N ASP A 771 31.74 21.28 4.93
CA ASP A 771 31.30 20.09 4.20
C ASP A 771 32.22 18.90 4.46
N GLY A 772 33.54 19.12 4.43
CA GLY A 772 34.55 18.10 4.70
C GLY A 772 34.44 17.53 6.11
N MET A 773 34.30 18.39 7.12
CA MET A 773 34.16 17.98 8.51
C MET A 773 32.80 17.33 8.79
N THR A 774 31.72 17.86 8.21
CA THR A 774 30.38 17.24 8.31
C THR A 774 30.42 15.81 7.81
N GLY A 775 30.97 15.58 6.62
CA GLY A 775 31.11 14.25 6.05
C GLY A 775 32.00 13.32 6.89
N LEU A 776 33.12 13.83 7.41
CA LEU A 776 34.05 13.05 8.24
C LEU A 776 33.43 12.64 9.59
N ILE A 777 32.68 13.53 10.23
CA ILE A 777 32.04 13.26 11.52
C ILE A 777 30.83 12.35 11.33
N ALA A 778 30.02 12.58 10.29
CA ALA A 778 28.90 11.72 9.94
C ALA A 778 29.35 10.30 9.58
N ALA A 779 30.49 10.16 8.89
CA ALA A 779 31.09 8.87 8.59
C ALA A 779 31.37 8.08 9.87
N GLY A 780 30.78 6.89 9.98
CA GLY A 780 30.93 6.04 11.16
C GLY A 780 30.25 6.59 12.42
N HIS A 781 29.37 7.58 12.32
CA HIS A 781 28.41 7.86 13.40
C HIS A 781 27.14 7.03 13.19
N PHE A 782 26.35 7.36 12.17
CA PHE A 782 25.02 6.75 11.95
C PHE A 782 25.09 5.24 11.73
N THR A 783 26.05 4.77 10.92
CA THR A 783 26.26 3.33 10.67
C THR A 783 26.80 2.57 11.88
N THR A 784 27.63 3.20 12.71
CA THR A 784 28.13 2.56 13.93
C THR A 784 27.04 2.50 14.99
N THR A 785 26.21 3.55 15.11
CA THR A 785 25.00 3.54 15.95
C THR A 785 24.05 2.40 15.54
N ALA A 786 23.80 2.25 14.24
CA ALA A 786 23.05 1.12 13.68
C ALA A 786 23.68 -0.23 14.03
N ALA A 787 25.00 -0.40 13.84
CA ALA A 787 25.72 -1.63 14.15
C ALA A 787 25.61 -2.01 15.63
N LEU A 788 25.85 -1.05 16.55
CA LEU A 788 25.77 -1.27 17.99
C LEU A 788 24.36 -1.67 18.42
N GLY A 789 23.35 -0.91 17.98
CA GLY A 789 21.95 -1.16 18.34
C GLY A 789 21.44 -2.51 17.83
N THR A 790 21.63 -2.79 16.53
CA THR A 790 21.17 -4.04 15.92
C THR A 790 21.92 -5.25 16.47
N SER A 791 23.22 -5.14 16.73
CA SER A 791 24.01 -6.22 17.33
C SER A 791 23.51 -6.60 18.73
N LEU A 792 23.24 -5.59 19.57
CA LEU A 792 22.68 -5.82 20.90
C LEU A 792 21.27 -6.39 20.82
N LEU A 793 20.40 -5.85 19.95
CA LEU A 793 19.06 -6.39 19.73
C LEU A 793 19.09 -7.89 19.34
N GLU A 794 19.92 -8.27 18.37
CA GLU A 794 19.98 -9.65 17.87
C GLU A 794 20.51 -10.64 18.93
N LEU A 795 21.43 -10.19 19.81
CA LEU A 795 21.90 -10.98 20.95
C LEU A 795 20.83 -11.10 22.03
N LEU A 796 20.16 -10.01 22.40
CA LEU A 796 19.16 -10.00 23.48
C LEU A 796 17.86 -10.72 23.09
N ARG A 797 17.51 -10.72 21.79
CA ARG A 797 16.43 -11.58 21.24
C ARG A 797 16.74 -13.07 21.31
N ARG A 798 18.02 -13.43 21.48
CA ARG A 798 18.50 -14.82 21.57
C ARG A 798 19.28 -15.00 22.87
N PRO A 799 18.60 -15.11 24.03
CA PRO A 799 19.26 -15.15 25.34
C PRO A 799 20.38 -16.18 25.46
N ALA A 800 20.27 -17.32 24.76
CA ALA A 800 21.33 -18.32 24.69
C ALA A 800 22.66 -17.78 24.10
N LEU A 801 22.60 -16.94 23.06
CA LEU A 801 23.78 -16.30 22.47
C LEU A 801 24.35 -15.24 23.41
N TRP A 802 23.50 -14.44 24.05
CA TRP A 802 23.93 -13.48 25.06
C TRP A 802 24.68 -14.17 26.21
N GLN A 803 24.10 -15.22 26.79
CA GLN A 803 24.72 -15.99 27.87
C GLN A 803 26.02 -16.70 27.43
N ARG A 804 26.10 -17.15 26.17
CA ARG A 804 27.34 -17.69 25.60
C ARG A 804 28.45 -16.63 25.54
N LEU A 805 28.12 -15.39 25.18
CA LEU A 805 29.05 -14.27 25.17
C LEU A 805 29.46 -13.85 26.59
N VAL A 806 28.54 -13.85 27.55
CA VAL A 806 28.82 -13.61 28.99
C VAL A 806 29.79 -14.65 29.55
N ALA A 807 29.54 -15.94 29.27
CA ALA A 807 30.40 -17.03 29.72
C ALA A 807 31.80 -17.00 29.07
N ASN A 808 31.91 -16.47 27.84
CA ASN A 808 33.18 -16.33 27.14
C ASN A 808 33.28 -15.00 26.38
N PRO A 809 33.66 -13.90 27.07
CA PRO A 809 33.80 -12.58 26.44
C PRO A 809 34.89 -12.50 25.36
N GLY A 810 35.75 -13.52 25.26
CA GLY A 810 36.72 -13.67 24.17
C GLY A 810 36.07 -13.85 22.79
N LEU A 811 34.79 -14.27 22.73
CA LEU A 811 34.03 -14.38 21.49
C LEU A 811 33.68 -13.03 20.86
N ALA A 812 33.79 -11.91 21.59
CA ALA A 812 33.33 -10.60 21.15
C ALA A 812 33.90 -10.14 19.80
N THR A 813 35.16 -10.48 19.51
CA THR A 813 35.80 -10.09 18.24
C THR A 813 35.19 -10.81 17.04
N ALA A 814 35.02 -12.13 17.11
CA ALA A 814 34.38 -12.90 16.05
C ALA A 814 32.86 -12.63 15.97
N ALA A 815 32.23 -12.34 17.10
CA ALA A 815 30.83 -11.93 17.17
C ALA A 815 30.58 -10.58 16.48
N ALA A 816 31.51 -9.62 16.60
CA ALA A 816 31.36 -8.31 15.96
C ALA A 816 31.25 -8.44 14.42
N ASP A 817 32.11 -9.25 13.81
CA ASP A 817 32.03 -9.61 12.40
C ASP A 817 30.71 -10.29 12.03
N GLU A 818 30.34 -11.30 12.80
CA GLU A 818 29.14 -12.10 12.52
C GLU A 818 27.86 -11.26 12.60
N LEU A 819 27.76 -10.37 13.59
CA LEU A 819 26.57 -9.54 13.80
C LEU A 819 26.44 -8.49 12.70
N VAL A 820 27.55 -7.90 12.25
CA VAL A 820 27.56 -6.95 11.12
C VAL A 820 27.28 -7.65 9.79
N ARG A 821 27.78 -8.89 9.60
CA ARG A 821 27.40 -9.73 8.45
C ARG A 821 25.89 -10.00 8.45
N TYR A 822 25.36 -10.46 9.59
CA TYR A 822 23.96 -10.85 9.73
C TYR A 822 23.01 -9.65 9.59
N ARG A 823 23.38 -8.50 10.17
CA ARG A 823 22.68 -7.21 10.05
C ARG A 823 23.65 -6.12 9.65
N SER A 824 23.81 -5.95 8.34
CA SER A 824 24.57 -4.83 7.80
C SER A 824 23.92 -3.49 8.21
N PRO A 825 24.69 -2.52 8.73
CA PRO A 825 24.19 -1.19 9.05
C PRO A 825 23.56 -0.43 7.87
N VAL A 826 23.87 -0.86 6.64
CA VAL A 826 23.34 -0.33 5.39
C VAL A 826 22.80 -1.49 4.57
N ARG A 827 21.54 -1.39 4.13
CA ARG A 827 20.85 -2.40 3.32
C ARG A 827 21.54 -2.59 1.98
N GLY A 828 21.91 -1.49 1.34
CA GLY A 828 22.58 -1.46 0.06
C GLY A 828 23.02 -0.07 -0.37
N LEU A 829 23.82 0.01 -1.43
CA LEU A 829 24.30 1.28 -1.98
C LEU A 829 23.98 1.41 -3.47
N MET A 830 23.66 2.62 -3.89
CA MET A 830 23.37 2.94 -5.29
C MET A 830 24.66 3.02 -6.14
N ARG A 831 24.57 2.53 -7.37
CA ARG A 831 25.59 2.59 -8.42
C ARG A 831 24.93 2.96 -9.73
N ARG A 832 25.72 3.56 -10.62
CA ARG A 832 25.32 3.81 -12.00
C ARG A 832 26.31 3.16 -12.95
N THR A 833 25.80 2.51 -13.99
CA THR A 833 26.65 1.95 -15.05
C THR A 833 27.24 3.07 -15.91
N THR A 834 28.54 2.98 -16.23
CA THR A 834 29.22 3.95 -17.12
C THR A 834 29.22 3.50 -18.59
N LYS A 835 29.02 2.20 -18.80
CA LYS A 835 28.95 1.51 -20.09
C LYS A 835 28.02 0.31 -19.97
N SER A 836 27.64 -0.29 -21.10
CA SER A 836 26.88 -1.54 -21.05
C SER A 836 27.68 -2.66 -20.40
N VAL A 837 27.06 -3.36 -19.46
CA VAL A 837 27.69 -4.40 -18.64
C VAL A 837 26.68 -5.48 -18.30
N ARG A 838 27.11 -6.74 -18.27
CA ARG A 838 26.29 -7.88 -17.86
C ARG A 838 26.48 -8.15 -16.37
N VAL A 839 25.38 -8.29 -15.63
CA VAL A 839 25.34 -8.67 -14.21
C VAL A 839 24.37 -9.84 -14.10
N GLY A 840 24.84 -10.99 -13.63
CA GLY A 840 24.08 -12.25 -13.73
C GLY A 840 23.55 -12.53 -15.16
N ALA A 841 22.24 -12.74 -15.27
CA ALA A 841 21.55 -12.96 -16.54
C ALA A 841 21.18 -11.67 -17.29
N VAL A 842 21.25 -10.51 -16.64
CA VAL A 842 20.74 -9.23 -17.16
C VAL A 842 21.88 -8.41 -17.78
N THR A 843 21.60 -7.78 -18.92
CA THR A 843 22.52 -6.81 -19.54
C THR A 843 22.02 -5.39 -19.26
N LEU A 844 22.78 -4.64 -18.47
CA LEU A 844 22.47 -3.26 -18.09
C LEU A 844 23.09 -2.29 -19.11
N PRO A 845 22.32 -1.38 -19.73
CA PRO A 845 22.83 -0.29 -20.55
C PRO A 845 23.72 0.70 -19.76
N PRO A 846 24.42 1.65 -20.40
CA PRO A 846 25.03 2.79 -19.71
C PRO A 846 23.97 3.70 -19.06
N LYS A 847 24.34 4.38 -17.97
CA LYS A 847 23.50 5.29 -17.16
C LYS A 847 22.30 4.62 -16.48
N THR A 848 22.36 3.30 -16.29
CA THR A 848 21.35 2.54 -15.54
C THR A 848 21.67 2.60 -14.05
N GLU A 849 20.66 2.89 -13.24
CA GLU A 849 20.75 2.84 -11.77
C GLU A 849 20.60 1.41 -11.27
N LEU A 850 21.42 1.06 -10.28
CA LEU A 850 21.30 -0.20 -9.56
C LEU A 850 21.67 -0.04 -8.07
N MET A 851 21.07 -0.84 -7.20
CA MET A 851 21.43 -0.99 -5.80
C MET A 851 22.07 -2.36 -5.58
N ILE A 852 23.27 -2.38 -5.01
CA ILE A 852 23.87 -3.60 -4.48
C ILE A 852 23.36 -3.86 -3.07
N SER A 853 22.74 -5.03 -2.83
CA SER A 853 22.14 -5.39 -1.55
C SER A 853 23.16 -6.10 -0.65
N TYR A 854 23.73 -5.40 0.32
CA TYR A 854 24.63 -5.99 1.32
C TYR A 854 23.89 -6.96 2.24
N GLN A 855 22.68 -6.57 2.68
CA GLN A 855 21.85 -7.42 3.54
C GLN A 855 21.53 -8.78 2.89
N SER A 856 21.42 -8.82 1.57
CA SER A 856 21.24 -10.08 0.85
C SER A 856 22.56 -10.82 0.62
N ALA A 857 23.58 -10.12 0.11
CA ALA A 857 24.84 -10.71 -0.30
C ALA A 857 25.65 -11.31 0.87
N ASP A 858 25.53 -10.73 2.07
CA ASP A 858 26.14 -11.26 3.31
C ASP A 858 25.34 -12.44 3.92
N ARG A 859 24.19 -12.79 3.33
CA ARG A 859 23.36 -13.96 3.65
C ARG A 859 23.23 -14.95 2.48
N ASP A 860 24.18 -14.90 1.56
CA ASP A 860 24.26 -15.84 0.44
C ASP A 860 24.78 -17.21 0.91
N GLY A 861 23.97 -18.26 0.73
CA GLY A 861 24.27 -19.62 1.17
C GLY A 861 25.42 -20.29 0.40
N GLU A 862 25.75 -19.79 -0.80
CA GLU A 862 26.92 -20.28 -1.54
C GLU A 862 28.24 -19.84 -0.89
N VAL A 863 28.22 -18.74 -0.12
CA VAL A 863 29.40 -18.15 0.52
C VAL A 863 29.41 -18.38 2.03
N PHE A 864 28.25 -18.32 2.68
CA PHE A 864 28.10 -18.49 4.12
C PHE A 864 27.22 -19.71 4.42
N PRO A 865 27.80 -20.85 4.85
CA PRO A 865 27.01 -21.98 5.33
C PRO A 865 26.14 -21.58 6.54
N ASP A 866 24.88 -21.99 6.53
CA ASP A 866 23.85 -21.54 7.48
C ASP A 866 23.83 -19.99 7.60
N PRO A 867 23.49 -19.29 6.50
CA PRO A 867 23.63 -17.83 6.40
C PRO A 867 22.69 -17.09 7.36
N ASP A 868 21.58 -17.73 7.71
CA ASP A 868 20.51 -17.19 8.55
C ASP A 868 20.68 -17.49 10.06
N GLU A 869 21.75 -18.20 10.42
CA GLU A 869 22.14 -18.43 11.81
C GLU A 869 23.26 -17.47 12.24
N ILE A 870 23.14 -16.91 13.45
CA ILE A 870 24.20 -16.11 14.09
C ILE A 870 25.15 -17.06 14.84
N LYS A 871 26.39 -17.13 14.36
CA LYS A 871 27.46 -17.95 14.95
C LYS A 871 28.59 -17.07 15.50
N LEU A 872 28.63 -16.89 16.82
CA LEU A 872 29.62 -16.03 17.51
C LEU A 872 31.08 -16.41 17.26
N ASP A 873 31.33 -17.62 16.77
CA ASP A 873 32.63 -18.22 16.47
C ASP A 873 32.82 -18.56 14.99
N ARG A 874 32.03 -17.96 14.07
CA ARG A 874 32.15 -18.19 12.61
C ARG A 874 33.57 -17.97 12.08
N GLY A 875 34.32 -17.05 12.69
CA GLY A 875 35.75 -16.83 12.42
C GLY A 875 36.08 -16.24 11.04
N ARG A 876 35.06 -15.91 10.23
CA ARG A 876 35.21 -15.25 8.94
C ARG A 876 34.98 -13.75 9.06
N THR A 877 35.91 -12.97 8.52
CA THR A 877 35.87 -11.49 8.59
C THR A 877 35.51 -10.79 7.28
N GLU A 878 35.40 -11.56 6.19
CA GLU A 878 35.02 -11.04 4.87
C GLU A 878 33.49 -10.96 4.77
N HIS A 879 32.97 -9.74 4.79
CA HIS A 879 31.56 -9.37 4.58
C HIS A 879 31.48 -7.93 4.03
N PHE A 880 30.34 -7.51 3.48
CA PHE A 880 30.18 -6.20 2.83
C PHE A 880 29.79 -5.05 3.78
N GLY A 881 29.46 -5.33 5.04
CA GLY A 881 29.19 -4.30 6.05
C GLY A 881 30.28 -3.22 6.22
N PHE A 882 31.54 -3.52 5.87
CA PHE A 882 32.64 -2.54 5.80
C PHE A 882 33.06 -2.17 4.36
N GLY A 883 32.25 -2.51 3.36
CA GLY A 883 32.56 -2.33 1.94
C GLY A 883 33.58 -3.34 1.41
N HIS A 884 33.99 -3.17 0.14
CA HIS A 884 34.95 -4.06 -0.51
C HIS A 884 35.82 -3.31 -1.53
N GLY A 885 37.06 -3.78 -1.71
CA GLY A 885 37.97 -3.31 -2.75
C GLY A 885 38.35 -1.83 -2.63
N PRO A 886 38.49 -1.08 -3.75
CA PRO A 886 38.87 0.34 -3.75
C PRO A 886 37.91 1.27 -2.97
N ARG A 887 36.75 0.76 -2.56
CA ARG A 887 35.70 1.47 -1.83
C ARG A 887 35.45 0.88 -0.44
N SER A 888 36.46 0.23 0.16
CA SER A 888 36.40 -0.21 1.56
C SER A 888 36.28 0.96 2.54
N CYS A 889 35.67 0.70 3.69
CA CYS A 889 35.44 1.67 4.75
C CYS A 889 36.76 2.06 5.42
N VAL A 890 37.07 3.35 5.41
CA VAL A 890 38.27 3.88 6.10
C VAL A 890 38.20 3.67 7.61
N GLY A 891 36.99 3.66 8.18
CA GLY A 891 36.75 3.48 9.61
C GLY A 891 36.61 2.02 10.05
N GLU A 892 36.93 1.04 9.20
CA GLU A 892 36.74 -0.38 9.50
C GLU A 892 37.40 -0.81 10.83
N ALA A 893 38.67 -0.47 11.04
CA ALA A 893 39.40 -0.83 12.26
C ALA A 893 38.72 -0.28 13.53
N LEU A 894 38.27 0.98 13.48
CA LEU A 894 37.60 1.62 14.61
C LEU A 894 36.20 1.03 14.82
N GLY A 895 35.42 0.81 13.77
CA GLY A 895 34.08 0.22 13.87
C GLY A 895 34.11 -1.19 14.50
N ARG A 896 35.05 -2.03 14.07
CA ARG A 896 35.29 -3.36 14.65
C ARG A 896 35.68 -3.28 16.13
N GLN A 897 36.58 -2.36 16.48
CA GLN A 897 37.03 -2.16 17.85
C GLN A 897 35.87 -1.69 18.75
N LEU A 898 35.10 -0.69 18.32
CA LEU A 898 33.94 -0.17 19.06
C LEU A 898 32.92 -1.27 19.37
N LEU A 899 32.55 -2.07 18.37
CA LEU A 899 31.60 -3.16 18.57
C LEU A 899 32.18 -4.25 19.46
N THR A 900 33.42 -4.69 19.22
CA THR A 900 34.11 -5.70 20.04
C THR A 900 34.16 -5.30 21.52
N LEU A 901 34.62 -4.07 21.81
CA LEU A 901 34.78 -3.60 23.18
C LEU A 901 33.43 -3.37 23.86
N THR A 902 32.42 -2.87 23.12
CA THR A 902 31.05 -2.74 23.63
C THR A 902 30.49 -4.09 24.06
N LEU A 903 30.53 -5.08 23.15
CA LEU A 903 30.02 -6.43 23.41
C LEU A 903 30.71 -7.06 24.63
N ARG A 904 32.05 -6.97 24.68
CA ARG A 904 32.84 -7.47 25.80
C ARG A 904 32.47 -6.77 27.11
N ARG A 905 32.32 -5.44 27.10
CA ARG A 905 32.10 -4.66 28.32
C ARG A 905 30.67 -4.80 28.85
N PHE A 906 29.67 -4.83 27.98
CA PHE A 906 28.29 -5.12 28.37
C PHE A 906 28.17 -6.52 28.97
N ALA A 907 28.80 -7.54 28.35
CA ALA A 907 28.78 -8.90 28.87
C ALA A 907 29.43 -9.03 30.27
N GLN A 908 30.41 -8.17 30.58
CA GLN A 908 31.07 -8.13 31.90
C GLN A 908 30.28 -7.34 32.94
N ARG A 909 29.72 -6.19 32.56
CA ARG A 909 29.09 -5.22 33.49
C ARG A 909 27.60 -5.48 33.69
N LEU A 910 26.92 -6.02 32.69
CA LEU A 910 25.47 -6.20 32.63
C LEU A 910 25.14 -7.64 32.16
N PRO A 911 25.58 -8.69 32.88
CA PRO A 911 25.43 -10.08 32.43
C PRO A 911 23.96 -10.51 32.29
N ASP A 912 23.06 -9.90 33.05
CA ASP A 912 21.62 -10.20 33.06
C ASP A 912 20.80 -9.20 32.22
N LEU A 913 21.44 -8.57 31.22
CA LEU A 913 20.77 -7.66 30.29
C LEU A 913 19.71 -8.40 29.46
N GLU A 914 18.51 -7.84 29.37
CA GLU A 914 17.40 -8.40 28.60
C GLU A 914 16.47 -7.32 28.00
N LEU A 915 15.66 -7.74 27.03
CA LEU A 915 14.58 -6.91 26.47
C LEU A 915 13.35 -6.94 27.38
N PRO A 916 12.55 -5.86 27.41
CA PRO A 916 11.21 -5.90 27.99
C PRO A 916 10.34 -6.99 27.32
N PRO A 917 9.45 -7.66 28.06
CA PRO A 917 8.54 -8.65 27.48
C PRO A 917 7.70 -8.06 26.35
N GLY A 918 7.64 -8.75 25.21
CA GLY A 918 6.86 -8.32 24.04
C GLY A 918 7.44 -7.10 23.29
N HIS A 919 8.72 -6.76 23.49
CA HIS A 919 9.33 -5.65 22.77
C HIS A 919 9.50 -5.94 21.27
N GLU A 920 8.78 -5.18 20.45
CA GLU A 920 8.97 -5.12 19.01
C GLU A 920 9.86 -3.94 18.60
N PRO A 921 10.81 -4.13 17.67
CA PRO A 921 11.82 -3.14 17.34
C PRO A 921 11.26 -2.18 16.30
N VAL A 922 11.43 -0.89 16.52
CA VAL A 922 11.05 0.12 15.52
C VAL A 922 12.30 0.56 14.80
N TYR A 923 12.33 0.44 13.47
CA TYR A 923 13.43 0.94 12.65
C TYR A 923 13.07 2.29 12.04
N LEU A 924 14.05 3.17 11.87
CA LEU A 924 13.87 4.35 11.04
C LEU A 924 13.73 3.94 9.57
N PRO A 925 12.85 4.59 8.79
CA PRO A 925 12.74 4.31 7.37
C PRO A 925 14.00 4.78 6.63
N GLY A 926 14.37 4.10 5.56
CA GLY A 926 15.55 4.43 4.75
C GLY A 926 16.43 3.23 4.39
N LEU A 927 17.58 3.52 3.78
CA LEU A 927 18.57 2.49 3.40
C LEU A 927 19.49 2.05 4.56
N HIS A 928 19.41 2.72 5.71
CA HIS A 928 20.17 2.36 6.92
C HIS A 928 19.30 1.49 7.83
N VAL A 929 19.90 0.48 8.47
CA VAL A 929 19.19 -0.42 9.40
C VAL A 929 19.42 0.08 10.82
N ILE A 930 18.73 1.15 11.21
CA ILE A 930 18.89 1.80 12.51
C ILE A 930 17.60 1.71 13.32
N LEU A 931 17.74 1.34 14.58
CA LEU A 931 16.63 1.32 15.53
C LEU A 931 16.30 2.75 15.97
N ASP A 932 15.02 3.07 16.09
CA ASP A 932 14.56 4.32 16.69
C ASP A 932 14.80 4.29 18.21
N SER A 933 14.49 3.15 18.84
CA SER A 933 14.74 2.89 20.27
C SER A 933 15.08 1.41 20.54
N LEU A 934 15.78 1.17 21.64
CA LEU A 934 16.14 -0.14 22.19
C LEU A 934 16.08 -0.07 23.73
N PRO A 935 14.87 -0.14 24.33
CA PRO A 935 14.73 -0.25 25.77
C PRO A 935 15.25 -1.60 26.27
N VAL A 936 15.97 -1.59 27.39
CA VAL A 936 16.54 -2.77 28.04
C VAL A 936 16.42 -2.69 29.56
N ARG A 937 16.49 -3.84 30.23
CA ARG A 937 16.47 -3.96 31.69
C ARG A 937 17.46 -5.01 32.19
N TRP A 938 17.88 -4.89 33.46
CA TRP A 938 18.76 -5.84 34.14
C TRP A 938 18.61 -5.75 35.67
N SER A 939 19.17 -6.74 36.37
CA SER A 939 19.21 -6.76 37.84
C SER A 939 20.21 -5.74 38.38
N VAL A 940 19.77 -4.81 39.24
CA VAL A 940 20.69 -3.92 39.98
C VAL A 940 21.28 -4.67 41.16
N SER A 941 22.61 -4.74 41.24
CA SER A 941 23.30 -5.29 42.41
C SER A 941 23.06 -4.37 43.61
N GLN A 942 22.52 -4.89 44.72
CA GLN A 942 22.35 -4.13 45.97
C GLN A 942 23.68 -3.73 46.59
#